data_AF-A0A6N0JGM6-F1
#
_entry.id   AF-A0A6N0JGM6-F1
#
_cell.length_a   1.000
_cell.length_b   1.000
_cell.length_c   1.000
_cell.angle_alpha   90.00
_cell.angle_beta   90.00
_cell.angle_gamma   90.00
#
_symmetry.space_group_name_H-M   'P 1'
#
loop_
_entity.id
_entity.type
_entity.pdbx_description
1 polymer ?
#
loop_
_entity_poly.entity_id
_entity_poly.type
_entity_poly.pdbx_seq_one_letter_code
_entity_poly.pdbx_strand_id
1 'polypeptide(L)'
;MGNQFQHFAAVIGQGLSRVLAQAQNAPVPQFGQRYAPVNGNAIQANVAGYRVLGDKAKGVEPGFIAKRDWTPGDEAKLQNPQHKFNTLAHQLTTRWLDPQPALGGPSDQALEAMLQRVLGAIAGSTSPHAQSAQDLLQPDDDTGELNVLATLRGGVALDIGFRSAMIADMVQETFVGSAQMADQARAGQATEMLGRLRQGVMDVQPKFNKNHYIKLDYYEADKSGDKYQIPLDKSKGALHRWYTGATAKDRNEGAVREALANDLMRSLGIQSQKLKIVEGQYADGTPKLMLDGTHVDGANGNSFSDFDGKPLRGERYLKDGVLVRNTQAQGDAPGVFSGPPVLDSSMNELGRNKILLLLMADRDALGSKGGNKGYVGNTFVGIDPGHALESGLLGRRGDINSDFSFKQPGVLASQGYKNFSMFDQTPLSEKMEGVRQIARLKESGADTRLFDLYSQQFGNGRPAAADFDQHIQGLKAQYEGRRDDILQIFQERLDVDNFDFGVPPTDALHAGLRDVSLNLLDGLEKFTSPTVARTEHGIELRHPMIADPAKRKEWHIRQEAGTNDLLFTCSASKGDVAKMRQALQAYLGPLAAQGGAALATSANGKEVSLRVPVGLVTHFGGLLSSTSILNHKH
;
A
#
# COMPACT_ATOMS: atom_id res chain seq x y z
N MET A 1 9.88 15.76 3.84
CA MET A 1 9.69 14.50 3.09
C MET A 1 10.97 13.67 2.96
N GLY A 2 12.16 14.24 2.68
CA GLY A 2 13.44 13.48 2.61
C GLY A 2 13.73 12.55 3.81
N ASN A 3 13.49 13.03 5.04
CA ASN A 3 13.64 12.22 6.26
C ASN A 3 12.63 11.05 6.38
N GLN A 4 11.47 11.13 5.72
CA GLN A 4 10.48 10.03 5.74
C GLN A 4 10.91 8.86 4.86
N PHE A 5 11.61 9.12 3.73
CA PHE A 5 12.07 8.06 2.82
C PHE A 5 13.26 7.28 3.37
N GLN A 6 14.20 7.96 4.02
CA GLN A 6 15.33 7.31 4.70
C GLN A 6 14.83 6.49 5.91
N HIS A 7 13.90 7.03 6.69
CA HIS A 7 13.29 6.30 7.79
C HIS A 7 12.48 5.08 7.31
N PHE A 8 11.77 5.20 6.18
CA PHE A 8 11.05 4.08 5.58
C PHE A 8 11.97 2.92 5.16
N ALA A 9 13.08 3.22 4.46
CA ALA A 9 14.05 2.19 4.07
C ALA A 9 14.72 1.53 5.30
N ALA A 10 15.05 2.32 6.33
CA ALA A 10 15.60 1.80 7.58
C ALA A 10 14.61 0.93 8.37
N VAL A 11 13.31 1.26 8.34
CA VAL A 11 12.23 0.49 9.00
C VAL A 11 11.90 -0.79 8.24
N ILE A 12 12.05 -0.82 6.90
CA ILE A 12 11.82 -2.02 6.09
C ILE A 12 12.90 -3.08 6.30
N GLY A 13 14.18 -2.69 6.43
CA GLY A 13 15.29 -3.62 6.60
C GLY A 13 15.14 -4.60 7.78
N GLN A 14 14.37 -4.23 8.82
CA GLN A 14 14.11 -5.09 9.99
C GLN A 14 12.89 -6.02 9.83
N GLY A 15 12.21 -6.06 8.67
CA GLY A 15 10.96 -6.79 8.50
C GLY A 15 10.55 -7.16 7.09
N LEU A 16 11.50 -7.28 6.16
CA LEU A 16 11.33 -7.70 4.76
C LEU A 16 10.68 -9.08 4.64
N SER A 17 11.20 -10.02 5.41
CA SER A 17 10.61 -11.34 5.58
C SER A 17 10.22 -11.56 7.03
N ARG A 18 9.30 -12.49 7.22
CA ARG A 18 9.10 -13.15 8.50
C ARG A 18 9.40 -14.62 8.31
N VAL A 19 10.52 -15.05 8.87
CA VAL A 19 10.79 -16.47 9.09
C VAL A 19 9.81 -16.94 10.16
N LEU A 20 8.84 -17.75 9.77
CA LEU A 20 7.93 -18.40 10.71
C LEU A 20 8.65 -19.62 11.27
N ALA A 21 9.42 -19.37 12.33
CA ALA A 21 10.24 -20.31 13.10
C ALA A 21 11.57 -20.77 12.45
N GLN A 22 12.67 -20.18 12.94
CA GLN A 22 13.82 -20.95 13.45
C GLN A 22 13.90 -20.77 14.98
N ALA A 23 12.77 -20.92 15.67
CA ALA A 23 12.82 -21.05 17.12
C ALA A 23 13.23 -22.50 17.43
N GLN A 24 14.48 -22.69 17.86
CA GLN A 24 15.04 -23.88 18.51
C GLN A 24 14.37 -25.23 18.10
N ASN A 25 14.82 -25.83 17.00
CA ASN A 25 14.47 -27.18 16.55
C ASN A 25 13.01 -27.45 16.13
N ALA A 26 12.15 -26.44 15.92
CA ALA A 26 10.85 -26.65 15.30
C ALA A 26 10.97 -26.98 13.79
N PRO A 27 10.20 -27.93 13.24
CA PRO A 27 10.19 -28.22 11.81
C PRO A 27 9.72 -27.02 11.00
N VAL A 28 10.30 -26.83 9.82
CA VAL A 28 9.90 -25.74 8.92
C VAL A 28 8.44 -25.95 8.50
N PRO A 29 7.60 -24.92 8.52
CA PRO A 29 6.18 -25.11 8.24
C PRO A 29 5.96 -25.55 6.78
N GLN A 30 5.15 -26.60 6.62
CA GLN A 30 4.76 -27.14 5.33
C GLN A 30 3.54 -26.40 4.78
N PHE A 31 3.59 -26.01 3.51
CA PHE A 31 2.51 -25.30 2.82
C PHE A 31 2.11 -26.01 1.52
N GLY A 32 0.92 -25.68 0.99
CA GLY A 32 0.45 -26.19 -0.31
C GLY A 32 -0.70 -27.19 -0.25
N GLN A 33 -1.31 -27.40 0.92
CA GLN A 33 -2.57 -28.12 1.08
C GLN A 33 -3.79 -27.20 0.84
N ARG A 34 -4.90 -27.81 0.41
CA ARG A 34 -6.20 -27.13 0.28
C ARG A 34 -6.96 -27.18 1.61
N TYR A 35 -7.76 -26.14 1.85
CA TYR A 35 -8.65 -26.03 3.00
C TYR A 35 -10.09 -25.90 2.52
N ALA A 36 -11.07 -26.33 3.31
CA ALA A 36 -12.46 -26.13 2.94
C ALA A 36 -12.75 -24.63 2.78
N PRO A 37 -13.59 -24.20 1.83
CA PRO A 37 -13.99 -22.81 1.69
C PRO A 37 -14.59 -22.27 3.00
N VAL A 38 -14.31 -20.99 3.30
CA VAL A 38 -14.69 -20.36 4.56
C VAL A 38 -16.22 -20.33 4.72
N ASN A 39 -16.75 -21.11 5.67
CA ASN A 39 -18.11 -20.98 6.22
C ASN A 39 -18.02 -20.52 7.69
N GLY A 40 -17.81 -19.22 7.90
CA GLY A 40 -17.68 -18.63 9.23
C GLY A 40 -16.24 -18.54 9.76
N ASN A 41 -16.08 -18.32 11.07
CA ASN A 41 -14.77 -18.07 11.72
C ASN A 41 -14.11 -19.35 12.27
N ALA A 42 -14.52 -20.53 11.81
CA ALA A 42 -13.99 -21.80 12.30
C ALA A 42 -12.52 -21.98 11.89
N ILE A 43 -11.68 -22.39 12.82
CA ILE A 43 -10.28 -22.70 12.57
C ILE A 43 -10.22 -24.13 12.01
N GLN A 44 -9.62 -24.29 10.83
CA GLN A 44 -9.45 -25.58 10.16
C GLN A 44 -8.08 -26.21 10.42
N ALA A 45 -7.05 -25.38 10.61
CA ALA A 45 -5.70 -25.84 10.87
C ALA A 45 -4.86 -24.75 11.56
N ASN A 46 -3.74 -25.15 12.15
CA ASN A 46 -2.69 -24.22 12.59
C ASN A 46 -1.42 -24.47 11.77
N VAL A 47 -0.94 -23.45 11.06
CA VAL A 47 0.24 -23.55 10.20
C VAL A 47 1.14 -22.36 10.45
N ALA A 48 2.39 -22.60 10.83
CA ALA A 48 3.43 -21.57 10.89
C ALA A 48 3.10 -20.36 11.80
N GLY A 49 2.36 -20.54 12.90
CA GLY A 49 1.91 -19.40 13.70
C GLY A 49 0.75 -18.61 13.06
N TYR A 50 -0.04 -19.28 12.23
CA TYR A 50 -1.34 -18.84 11.75
C TYR A 50 -2.43 -19.86 12.07
N ARG A 51 -3.61 -19.35 12.42
CA ARG A 51 -4.85 -20.10 12.56
C ARG A 51 -5.61 -19.97 11.25
N VAL A 52 -5.61 -21.02 10.44
CA VAL A 52 -6.18 -21.07 9.10
C VAL A 52 -7.71 -21.17 9.20
N LEU A 53 -8.40 -20.27 8.51
CA LEU A 53 -9.87 -20.22 8.46
C LEU A 53 -10.43 -20.98 7.27
N GLY A 54 -9.69 -21.06 6.16
CA GLY A 54 -10.08 -21.76 4.94
C GLY A 54 -9.43 -21.19 3.69
N ASP A 55 -9.73 -21.80 2.54
CA ASP A 55 -9.20 -21.36 1.24
C ASP A 55 -9.78 -20.01 0.80
N LYS A 56 -8.97 -19.24 0.08
CA LYS A 56 -9.36 -17.96 -0.51
C LYS A 56 -10.40 -18.20 -1.61
N ALA A 57 -11.62 -17.73 -1.39
CA ALA A 57 -12.75 -17.95 -2.32
C ALA A 57 -12.70 -17.10 -3.62
N LYS A 58 -12.00 -15.94 -3.61
CA LYS A 58 -11.98 -14.96 -4.71
C LYS A 58 -10.56 -14.68 -5.17
N GLY A 59 -10.32 -14.51 -6.47
CA GLY A 59 -9.00 -14.27 -7.06
C GLY A 59 -8.53 -15.41 -7.97
N VAL A 60 -7.52 -15.13 -8.80
CA VAL A 60 -6.92 -16.09 -9.74
C VAL A 60 -5.89 -16.98 -9.04
N GLU A 61 -5.14 -16.42 -8.10
CA GLU A 61 -4.10 -17.12 -7.35
C GLU A 61 -4.67 -17.86 -6.13
N PRO A 62 -4.30 -19.14 -5.91
CA PRO A 62 -4.63 -19.89 -4.73
C PRO A 62 -3.92 -19.37 -3.48
N GLY A 63 -4.48 -19.72 -2.33
CA GLY A 63 -4.05 -19.23 -1.03
C GLY A 63 -5.12 -19.47 0.02
N PHE A 64 -4.85 -19.03 1.25
CA PHE A 64 -5.75 -19.23 2.37
C PHE A 64 -5.91 -17.94 3.19
N ILE A 65 -7.03 -17.87 3.89
CA ILE A 65 -7.34 -16.81 4.85
C ILE A 65 -6.98 -17.34 6.23
N ALA A 66 -6.26 -16.54 7.01
CA ALA A 66 -5.87 -16.92 8.35
C ALA A 66 -5.85 -15.73 9.32
N LYS A 67 -5.76 -16.04 10.61
CA LYS A 67 -5.44 -15.09 11.67
C LYS A 67 -4.05 -15.39 12.22
N ARG A 68 -3.35 -14.39 12.75
CA ARG A 68 -2.12 -14.67 13.50
C ARG A 68 -2.42 -15.55 14.70
N ASP A 69 -1.53 -16.48 14.95
CA ASP A 69 -1.52 -17.28 16.16
C ASP A 69 -0.51 -16.73 17.18
N TRP A 70 -0.58 -17.22 18.40
CA TRP A 70 0.39 -16.94 19.45
C TRP A 70 1.78 -17.47 19.07
N THR A 71 2.83 -16.72 19.42
CA THR A 71 4.22 -17.15 19.18
C THR A 71 5.09 -17.00 20.43
N PRO A 72 6.25 -17.68 20.51
CA PRO A 72 7.18 -17.49 21.63
C PRO A 72 7.64 -16.02 21.82
N GLY A 73 7.72 -15.25 20.74
CA GLY A 73 8.03 -13.82 20.83
C GLY A 73 6.89 -12.99 21.43
N ASP A 74 5.65 -13.49 21.44
CA ASP A 74 4.53 -12.87 22.14
C ASP A 74 4.49 -13.27 23.62
N GLU A 75 4.96 -14.47 23.96
CA GLU A 75 5.24 -14.89 25.34
C GLU A 75 6.23 -13.93 26.03
N ALA A 76 7.37 -13.65 25.39
CA ALA A 76 8.38 -12.74 25.93
C ALA A 76 7.84 -11.31 26.15
N LYS A 77 6.90 -10.87 25.30
CA LYS A 77 6.21 -9.58 25.44
C LYS A 77 5.23 -9.55 26.60
N LEU A 78 4.66 -10.70 26.96
CA LEU A 78 3.78 -10.85 28.11
C LEU A 78 4.56 -10.72 29.43
N GLN A 79 5.83 -11.14 29.42
CA GLN A 79 6.78 -11.02 30.54
C GLN A 79 7.49 -9.66 30.63
N ASN A 80 7.46 -8.84 29.56
CA ASN A 80 8.15 -7.56 29.53
C ASN A 80 7.28 -6.44 30.15
N PRO A 81 7.67 -5.86 31.31
CA PRO A 81 6.87 -4.84 32.01
C PRO A 81 6.63 -3.55 31.19
N GLN A 82 7.48 -3.27 30.20
CA GLN A 82 7.35 -2.09 29.33
C GLN A 82 6.43 -2.33 28.14
N HIS A 83 6.02 -3.58 27.88
CA HIS A 83 5.23 -3.92 26.72
C HIS A 83 3.74 -3.99 27.06
N LYS A 84 2.90 -3.46 26.17
CA LYS A 84 1.43 -3.42 26.33
C LYS A 84 0.76 -4.78 26.60
N PHE A 85 1.39 -5.89 26.22
CA PHE A 85 0.85 -7.23 26.51
C PHE A 85 0.92 -7.54 28.00
N ASN A 86 2.02 -7.19 28.67
CA ASN A 86 2.12 -7.29 30.12
C ASN A 86 1.08 -6.40 30.81
N THR A 87 0.93 -5.15 30.37
CA THR A 87 -0.13 -4.26 30.90
C THR A 87 -1.53 -4.87 30.77
N LEU A 88 -1.84 -5.49 29.62
CA LEU A 88 -3.11 -6.19 29.41
C LEU A 88 -3.25 -7.43 30.29
N ALA A 89 -2.17 -8.19 30.50
CA ALA A 89 -2.18 -9.33 31.41
C ALA A 89 -2.57 -8.91 32.83
N HIS A 90 -1.97 -7.83 33.34
CA HIS A 90 -2.32 -7.29 34.66
C HIS A 90 -3.79 -6.83 34.72
N GLN A 91 -4.29 -6.18 33.66
CA GLN A 91 -5.70 -5.77 33.58
C GLN A 91 -6.66 -6.97 33.56
N LEU A 92 -6.31 -8.04 32.83
CA LEU A 92 -7.10 -9.27 32.79
C LEU A 92 -7.12 -9.95 34.16
N THR A 93 -5.96 -10.13 34.79
CA THR A 93 -5.86 -10.72 36.14
C THR A 93 -6.65 -9.88 37.15
N THR A 94 -6.57 -8.55 37.08
CA THR A 94 -7.36 -7.65 37.93
C THR A 94 -8.86 -7.92 37.76
N ARG A 95 -9.35 -8.03 36.52
CA ARG A 95 -10.76 -8.29 36.21
C ARG A 95 -11.23 -9.68 36.63
N TRP A 96 -10.34 -10.67 36.74
CA TRP A 96 -10.71 -12.01 37.21
C TRP A 96 -10.96 -12.06 38.72
N LEU A 97 -10.44 -11.07 39.46
CA LEU A 97 -10.60 -10.92 40.90
C LEU A 97 -11.72 -9.93 41.27
N ASP A 98 -12.29 -9.20 40.32
CA ASP A 98 -13.38 -8.26 40.58
C ASP A 98 -14.67 -8.99 41.03
N PRO A 99 -15.56 -8.34 41.82
CA PRO A 99 -16.81 -8.94 42.32
C PRO A 99 -17.70 -9.56 41.24
N GLN A 100 -17.67 -9.00 40.04
CA GLN A 100 -18.31 -9.56 38.84
C GLN A 100 -17.21 -9.87 37.81
N PRO A 101 -16.59 -11.05 37.87
CA PRO A 101 -15.47 -11.36 37.01
C PRO A 101 -15.90 -11.46 35.55
N ALA A 102 -15.06 -10.98 34.64
CA ALA A 102 -15.33 -11.08 33.21
C ALA A 102 -15.38 -12.55 32.75
N LEU A 103 -16.32 -12.87 31.85
CA LEU A 103 -16.41 -14.21 31.24
C LEU A 103 -15.08 -14.57 30.55
N GLY A 104 -14.68 -15.84 30.69
CA GLY A 104 -13.46 -16.37 30.04
C GLY A 104 -12.19 -16.33 30.90
N GLY A 105 -12.29 -16.09 32.21
CA GLY A 105 -11.18 -16.26 33.15
C GLY A 105 -10.81 -17.72 33.46
N PRO A 106 -9.75 -17.95 34.26
CA PRO A 106 -9.40 -19.28 34.77
C PRO A 106 -10.47 -19.81 35.73
N SER A 107 -10.42 -21.10 36.03
CA SER A 107 -11.23 -21.72 37.06
C SER A 107 -10.97 -21.07 38.42
N ASP A 108 -12.01 -20.96 39.24
CA ASP A 108 -11.89 -20.42 40.60
C ASP A 108 -10.92 -21.25 41.45
N GLN A 109 -10.83 -22.56 41.20
CA GLN A 109 -9.84 -23.44 41.82
C GLN A 109 -8.40 -23.05 41.45
N ALA A 110 -8.12 -22.75 40.19
CA ALA A 110 -6.79 -22.32 39.75
C ALA A 110 -6.45 -20.91 40.27
N LEU A 111 -7.42 -19.99 40.29
CA LEU A 111 -7.26 -18.66 40.85
C LEU A 111 -6.95 -18.70 42.34
N GLU A 112 -7.73 -19.46 43.12
CA GLU A 112 -7.56 -19.60 44.56
C GLU A 112 -6.18 -20.19 44.89
N ALA A 113 -5.80 -21.30 44.23
CA ALA A 113 -4.51 -21.92 44.46
C ALA A 113 -3.32 -21.02 44.10
N MET A 114 -3.45 -20.20 43.05
CA MET A 114 -2.43 -19.21 42.70
C MET A 114 -2.37 -18.05 43.69
N LEU A 115 -3.52 -17.54 44.13
CA LEU A 115 -3.61 -16.49 45.15
C LEU A 115 -2.94 -16.94 46.45
N GLN A 116 -3.28 -18.13 46.95
CA GLN A 116 -2.69 -18.65 48.18
C GLN A 116 -1.16 -18.80 48.08
N ARG A 117 -0.64 -19.29 46.94
CA ARG A 117 0.82 -19.38 46.71
C ARG A 117 1.49 -18.01 46.68
N VAL A 118 0.94 -17.06 45.93
CA VAL A 118 1.48 -15.71 45.77
C VAL A 118 1.44 -14.97 47.10
N LEU A 119 0.31 -14.99 47.80
CA LEU A 119 0.17 -14.39 49.12
C LEU A 119 1.10 -15.05 50.12
N GLY A 120 1.26 -16.38 50.08
CA GLY A 120 2.20 -17.09 50.95
C GLY A 120 3.64 -16.65 50.73
N ALA A 121 4.03 -16.43 49.47
CA ALA A 121 5.34 -15.90 49.12
C ALA A 121 5.53 -14.45 49.60
N ILE A 122 4.53 -13.58 49.42
CA ILE A 122 4.57 -12.18 49.89
C ILE A 122 4.64 -12.14 51.42
N ALA A 123 3.79 -12.91 52.10
CA ALA A 123 3.70 -13.04 53.56
C ALA A 123 5.02 -13.54 54.20
N GLY A 124 5.73 -14.42 53.51
CA GLY A 124 7.03 -14.97 53.95
C GLY A 124 8.24 -14.14 53.52
N SER A 125 8.05 -12.98 52.88
CA SER A 125 9.12 -12.12 52.38
C SER A 125 9.36 -10.88 53.23
N THR A 126 10.39 -10.10 52.90
CA THR A 126 10.63 -8.76 53.47
C THR A 126 9.82 -7.65 52.79
N SER A 127 8.79 -8.01 52.01
CA SER A 127 7.90 -7.07 51.33
C SER A 127 7.19 -6.16 52.33
N PRO A 128 6.99 -4.85 52.01
CA PRO A 128 6.16 -3.96 52.83
C PRO A 128 4.70 -4.42 52.90
N HIS A 129 4.29 -5.39 52.08
CA HIS A 129 2.95 -5.95 52.04
C HIS A 129 2.81 -7.30 52.74
N ALA A 130 3.84 -7.77 53.45
CA ALA A 130 3.83 -9.09 54.10
C ALA A 130 2.66 -9.26 55.09
N GLN A 131 2.37 -8.24 55.91
CA GLN A 131 1.25 -8.29 56.85
C GLN A 131 -0.10 -8.36 56.13
N SER A 132 -0.33 -7.52 55.13
CA SER A 132 -1.57 -7.53 54.35
C SER A 132 -1.81 -8.86 53.64
N ALA A 133 -0.73 -9.55 53.23
CA ALA A 133 -0.84 -10.89 52.67
C ALA A 133 -1.14 -11.95 53.73
N GLN A 134 -0.59 -11.84 54.94
CA GLN A 134 -0.93 -12.71 56.07
C GLN A 134 -2.39 -12.55 56.47
N ASP A 135 -2.90 -11.31 56.51
CA ASP A 135 -4.29 -11.02 56.87
C ASP A 135 -5.27 -11.66 55.88
N LEU A 136 -4.97 -11.64 54.58
CA LEU A 136 -5.79 -12.33 53.57
C LEU A 136 -5.70 -13.87 53.61
N LEU A 137 -4.65 -14.42 54.24
CA LEU A 137 -4.47 -15.87 54.40
C LEU A 137 -5.07 -16.42 55.70
N GLN A 138 -5.74 -15.57 56.50
CA GLN A 138 -6.45 -16.03 57.69
C GLN A 138 -7.75 -16.74 57.27
N PRO A 139 -8.05 -17.92 57.84
CA PRO A 139 -9.35 -18.56 57.66
C PRO A 139 -10.46 -17.66 58.17
N ASP A 140 -11.65 -17.77 57.57
CA ASP A 140 -12.83 -17.07 58.03
C ASP A 140 -13.23 -17.54 59.45
N ASP A 141 -13.44 -16.61 60.37
CA ASP A 141 -13.68 -16.89 61.80
C ASP A 141 -14.97 -17.69 62.05
N ASP A 142 -15.96 -17.60 61.14
CA ASP A 142 -17.27 -18.24 61.28
C ASP A 142 -17.32 -19.63 60.62
N THR A 143 -16.58 -19.84 59.53
CA THR A 143 -16.60 -21.09 58.74
C THR A 143 -15.34 -21.94 58.90
N GLY A 144 -14.23 -21.36 59.36
CA GLY A 144 -12.93 -22.01 59.48
C GLY A 144 -12.26 -22.36 58.14
N GLU A 145 -12.86 -21.97 57.00
CA GLU A 145 -12.33 -22.23 55.66
C GLU A 145 -11.54 -21.03 55.13
N LEU A 146 -10.43 -21.29 54.44
CA LEU A 146 -9.68 -20.26 53.71
C LEU A 146 -10.20 -20.14 52.29
N ASN A 147 -10.77 -18.99 51.95
CA ASN A 147 -11.19 -18.66 50.58
C ASN A 147 -10.84 -17.21 50.24
N VAL A 148 -9.62 -17.01 49.75
CA VAL A 148 -9.07 -15.70 49.41
C VAL A 148 -9.87 -15.07 48.27
N LEU A 149 -10.21 -15.85 47.25
CA LEU A 149 -10.92 -15.40 46.07
C LEU A 149 -12.32 -14.88 46.41
N ALA A 150 -13.05 -15.57 47.28
CA ALA A 150 -14.35 -15.11 47.77
C ALA A 150 -14.22 -13.79 48.54
N THR A 151 -13.19 -13.66 49.37
CA THR A 151 -12.90 -12.44 50.12
C THR A 151 -12.63 -11.25 49.19
N LEU A 152 -11.79 -11.44 48.17
CA LEU A 152 -11.50 -10.40 47.17
C LEU A 152 -12.74 -10.01 46.36
N ARG A 153 -13.53 -11.00 45.91
CA ARG A 153 -14.78 -10.75 45.17
C ARG A 153 -15.91 -10.20 46.05
N GLY A 154 -15.81 -10.36 47.36
CA GLY A 154 -16.68 -9.72 48.36
C GLY A 154 -16.49 -8.20 48.45
N GLY A 155 -15.50 -7.64 47.76
CA GLY A 155 -15.28 -6.20 47.67
C GLY A 155 -14.35 -5.64 48.76
N VAL A 156 -13.48 -6.47 49.33
CA VAL A 156 -12.46 -6.01 50.28
C VAL A 156 -11.56 -4.94 49.62
N ALA A 157 -11.47 -3.78 50.27
CA ALA A 157 -10.63 -2.69 49.82
C ALA A 157 -9.17 -2.99 50.15
N LEU A 158 -8.37 -3.28 49.12
CA LEU A 158 -6.92 -3.42 49.25
C LEU A 158 -6.21 -2.10 48.95
N ASP A 159 -5.09 -1.88 49.64
CA ASP A 159 -4.12 -0.85 49.24
C ASP A 159 -3.73 -1.03 47.76
N ILE A 160 -3.62 0.09 47.04
CA ILE A 160 -3.35 0.07 45.59
C ILE A 160 -1.97 -0.53 45.31
N GLY A 161 -0.97 -0.25 46.16
CA GLY A 161 0.37 -0.82 46.05
C GLY A 161 0.34 -2.33 46.26
N PHE A 162 -0.35 -2.78 47.31
CA PHE A 162 -0.50 -4.21 47.59
C PHE A 162 -1.24 -4.96 46.49
N ARG A 163 -2.40 -4.45 46.04
CA ARG A 163 -3.15 -5.04 44.92
C ARG A 163 -2.28 -5.15 43.66
N SER A 164 -1.49 -4.11 43.36
CA SER A 164 -0.60 -4.12 42.20
C SER A 164 0.51 -5.16 42.32
N ALA A 165 1.12 -5.29 43.51
CA ALA A 165 2.16 -6.29 43.77
C ALA A 165 1.60 -7.72 43.65
N MET A 166 0.44 -7.99 44.26
CA MET A 166 -0.23 -9.29 44.17
C MET A 166 -0.53 -9.68 42.71
N ILE A 167 -1.07 -8.76 41.92
CA ILE A 167 -1.37 -9.01 40.49
C ILE A 167 -0.08 -9.28 39.70
N ALA A 168 0.98 -8.51 39.95
CA ALA A 168 2.26 -8.70 39.27
C ALA A 168 2.85 -10.09 39.58
N ASP A 169 2.82 -10.50 40.85
CA ASP A 169 3.33 -11.80 41.28
C ASP A 169 2.45 -12.95 40.79
N MET A 170 1.13 -12.76 40.67
CA MET A 170 0.25 -13.73 40.00
C MET A 170 0.62 -13.91 38.53
N VAL A 171 0.83 -12.82 37.79
CA VAL A 171 1.25 -12.91 36.38
C VAL A 171 2.61 -13.61 36.28
N GLN A 172 3.58 -13.27 37.15
CA GLN A 172 4.89 -13.92 37.17
C GLN A 172 4.80 -15.42 37.51
N GLU A 173 3.95 -15.79 38.47
CA GLU A 173 3.72 -17.17 38.88
C GLU A 173 3.13 -18.02 37.75
N THR A 174 2.39 -17.44 36.79
CA THR A 174 1.93 -18.20 35.61
C THR A 174 3.11 -18.75 34.81
N PHE A 175 4.18 -17.97 34.65
CA PHE A 175 5.36 -18.39 33.89
C PHE A 175 6.20 -19.37 34.70
N VAL A 176 6.51 -19.04 35.96
CA VAL A 176 7.32 -19.89 36.83
C VAL A 176 6.64 -21.22 37.09
N GLY A 177 5.35 -21.20 37.41
CA GLY A 177 4.55 -22.40 37.66
C GLY A 177 4.37 -23.28 36.43
N SER A 178 4.19 -22.70 35.24
CA SER A 178 4.03 -23.48 33.99
C SER A 178 5.29 -24.24 33.57
N ALA A 179 6.47 -23.77 33.99
CA ALA A 179 7.75 -24.42 33.72
C ALA A 179 8.09 -25.54 34.73
N GLN A 180 7.26 -25.74 35.76
CA GLN A 180 7.56 -26.68 36.83
C GLN A 180 7.32 -28.14 36.39
N MET A 181 8.28 -29.02 36.67
CA MET A 181 8.19 -30.44 36.29
C MET A 181 7.84 -31.38 37.46
N ALA A 182 8.10 -30.95 38.70
CA ALA A 182 7.92 -31.79 39.89
C ALA A 182 6.51 -31.73 40.50
N ASP A 183 5.75 -30.66 40.24
CA ASP A 183 4.42 -30.42 40.79
C ASP A 183 3.42 -30.24 39.65
N GLN A 184 2.73 -31.33 39.32
CA GLN A 184 1.76 -31.37 38.22
C GLN A 184 0.52 -30.51 38.49
N ALA A 185 0.12 -30.34 39.76
CA ALA A 185 -1.04 -29.53 40.11
C ALA A 185 -0.72 -28.04 39.93
N ARG A 186 0.45 -27.59 40.40
CA ARG A 186 0.95 -26.23 40.14
C ARG A 186 1.11 -25.96 38.66
N ALA A 187 1.73 -26.90 37.94
CA ALA A 187 1.91 -26.77 36.49
C ALA A 187 0.57 -26.67 35.75
N GLY A 188 -0.43 -27.49 36.12
CA GLY A 188 -1.77 -27.45 35.54
C GLY A 188 -2.48 -26.12 35.75
N GLN A 189 -2.49 -25.60 36.98
CA GLN A 189 -3.13 -24.32 37.34
C GLN A 189 -2.45 -23.13 36.65
N ALA A 190 -1.11 -23.11 36.65
CA ALA A 190 -0.34 -22.05 36.00
C ALA A 190 -0.49 -22.10 34.47
N THR A 191 -0.55 -23.31 33.88
CA THR A 191 -0.82 -23.50 32.45
C THR A 191 -2.21 -23.02 32.07
N GLU A 192 -3.22 -23.29 32.92
CA GLU A 192 -4.56 -22.77 32.71
C GLU A 192 -4.56 -21.23 32.70
N MET A 193 -3.98 -20.60 33.74
CA MET A 193 -3.96 -19.14 33.83
C MET A 193 -3.19 -18.51 32.66
N LEU A 194 -2.04 -19.08 32.30
CA LEU A 194 -1.27 -18.65 31.14
C LEU A 194 -2.09 -18.78 29.84
N GLY A 195 -2.83 -19.87 29.66
CA GLY A 195 -3.75 -20.07 28.55
C GLY A 195 -4.83 -18.98 28.46
N ARG A 196 -5.40 -18.58 29.61
CA ARG A 196 -6.39 -17.50 29.68
C ARG A 196 -5.79 -16.12 29.42
N LEU A 197 -4.57 -15.85 29.89
CA LEU A 197 -3.86 -14.61 29.58
C LEU A 197 -3.59 -14.51 28.07
N ARG A 198 -3.09 -15.60 27.46
CA ARG A 198 -2.86 -15.67 26.00
C ARG A 198 -4.15 -15.39 25.24
N GLN A 199 -5.23 -16.09 25.57
CA GLN A 199 -6.52 -15.94 24.90
C GLN A 199 -7.07 -14.51 25.06
N GLY A 200 -7.08 -13.97 26.27
CA GLY A 200 -7.58 -12.61 26.53
C GLY A 200 -6.80 -11.54 25.77
N VAL A 201 -5.46 -11.68 25.65
CA VAL A 201 -4.64 -10.78 24.81
C VAL A 201 -4.99 -10.97 23.33
N MET A 202 -5.15 -12.21 22.87
CA MET A 202 -5.52 -12.50 21.47
C MET A 202 -6.88 -11.91 21.09
N ASP A 203 -7.86 -11.94 22.00
CA ASP A 203 -9.22 -11.47 21.74
C ASP A 203 -9.32 -9.95 21.59
N VAL A 204 -8.44 -9.18 22.25
CA VAL A 204 -8.51 -7.72 22.22
C VAL A 204 -7.48 -7.07 21.30
N GLN A 205 -6.40 -7.77 20.94
CA GLN A 205 -5.33 -7.18 20.15
C GLN A 205 -5.58 -7.33 18.64
N PRO A 206 -5.64 -6.21 17.87
CA PRO A 206 -5.91 -6.25 16.42
C PRO A 206 -4.96 -7.17 15.64
N LYS A 207 -3.74 -7.36 16.13
CA LYS A 207 -2.75 -8.27 15.53
C LYS A 207 -3.28 -9.71 15.34
N PHE A 208 -4.06 -10.23 16.28
CA PHE A 208 -4.55 -11.61 16.24
C PHE A 208 -5.94 -11.74 15.61
N ASN A 209 -6.64 -10.62 15.42
CA ASN A 209 -8.00 -10.59 14.89
C ASN A 209 -8.09 -10.09 13.45
N LYS A 210 -7.01 -9.50 12.93
CA LYS A 210 -6.93 -9.11 11.51
C LYS A 210 -6.85 -10.35 10.63
N ASN A 211 -7.58 -10.34 9.52
CA ASN A 211 -7.46 -11.35 8.47
C ASN A 211 -6.18 -11.13 7.67
N HIS A 212 -5.44 -12.21 7.52
CA HIS A 212 -4.26 -12.36 6.67
C HIS A 212 -4.62 -13.20 5.46
N TYR A 213 -4.18 -12.74 4.28
CA TYR A 213 -4.39 -13.41 3.00
C TYR A 213 -3.04 -13.92 2.53
N ILE A 214 -2.80 -15.21 2.73
CA ILE A 214 -1.53 -15.83 2.34
C ILE A 214 -1.66 -16.31 0.90
N LYS A 215 -0.90 -15.70 -0.02
CA LYS A 215 -0.79 -16.15 -1.41
C LYS A 215 0.21 -17.29 -1.49
N LEU A 216 -0.24 -18.41 -2.07
CA LEU A 216 0.57 -19.62 -2.28
C LEU A 216 1.07 -19.74 -3.73
N ASP A 217 0.42 -19.04 -4.65
CA ASP A 217 0.54 -19.16 -6.11
C ASP A 217 0.06 -20.52 -6.66
N TYR A 218 0.36 -21.65 -5.99
CA TYR A 218 -0.01 -23.01 -6.39
C TYR A 218 -0.15 -23.96 -5.19
N TYR A 219 -0.95 -25.02 -5.35
CA TYR A 219 -1.01 -26.15 -4.41
C TYR A 219 -0.06 -27.28 -4.83
N GLU A 220 0.39 -28.09 -3.88
CA GLU A 220 1.25 -29.26 -4.18
C GLU A 220 0.55 -30.28 -5.07
N ALA A 221 -0.76 -30.44 -4.88
CA ALA A 221 -1.60 -31.32 -5.71
C ALA A 221 -1.63 -30.90 -7.19
N ASP A 222 -1.22 -29.67 -7.52
CA ASP A 222 -1.16 -29.15 -8.88
C ASP A 222 0.26 -29.22 -9.50
N LYS A 223 1.19 -29.96 -8.88
CA LYS A 223 2.54 -30.22 -9.41
C LYS A 223 2.51 -31.28 -10.52
N SER A 224 3.18 -31.00 -11.62
CA SER A 224 3.38 -31.92 -12.75
C SER A 224 4.86 -31.91 -13.15
N GLY A 225 5.60 -32.97 -12.81
CA GLY A 225 7.06 -32.99 -12.91
C GLY A 225 7.68 -32.01 -11.90
N ASP A 226 8.49 -31.09 -12.40
CA ASP A 226 9.14 -30.02 -11.62
C ASP A 226 8.34 -28.70 -11.59
N LYS A 227 7.22 -28.62 -12.32
CA LYS A 227 6.42 -27.40 -12.49
C LYS A 227 5.11 -27.44 -11.70
N TYR A 228 4.75 -26.29 -11.14
CA TYR A 228 3.48 -26.04 -10.48
C TYR A 228 2.53 -25.28 -11.43
N GLN A 229 1.33 -25.83 -11.66
CA GLN A 229 0.35 -25.33 -12.63
C GLN A 229 -0.89 -24.77 -11.94
N ILE A 230 -1.59 -23.82 -12.58
CA ILE A 230 -2.76 -23.17 -11.94
C ILE A 230 -3.85 -24.21 -11.65
N PRO A 231 -4.60 -24.06 -10.54
CA PRO A 231 -5.75 -24.91 -10.28
C PRO A 231 -6.68 -24.98 -11.50
N LEU A 232 -7.19 -26.17 -11.80
CA LEU A 232 -8.02 -26.39 -12.99
C LEU A 232 -9.23 -25.44 -13.02
N ASP A 233 -9.88 -25.24 -11.87
CA ASP A 233 -11.04 -24.37 -11.64
C ASP A 233 -10.75 -22.88 -11.79
N LYS A 234 -9.46 -22.49 -11.80
CA LYS A 234 -9.00 -21.11 -12.01
C LYS A 234 -8.41 -20.91 -13.42
N SER A 235 -8.27 -21.98 -14.19
CA SER A 235 -7.69 -21.93 -15.53
C SER A 235 -8.71 -21.52 -16.58
N LYS A 236 -8.26 -20.80 -17.63
CA LYS A 236 -9.07 -20.55 -18.85
C LYS A 236 -9.14 -21.77 -19.78
N GLY A 237 -8.68 -22.93 -19.33
CA GLY A 237 -8.57 -24.18 -20.09
C GLY A 237 -7.24 -24.90 -19.90
N ALA A 238 -7.16 -26.15 -20.38
CA ALA A 238 -5.99 -27.02 -20.21
C ALA A 238 -4.70 -26.47 -20.84
N LEU A 239 -4.80 -25.81 -22.00
CA LEU A 239 -3.67 -25.20 -22.69
C LEU A 239 -3.11 -24.02 -21.87
N HIS A 240 -4.00 -23.14 -21.38
CA HIS A 240 -3.64 -22.04 -20.49
C HIS A 240 -2.98 -22.56 -19.20
N ARG A 241 -3.51 -23.64 -18.63
CA ARG A 241 -2.95 -24.30 -17.44
C ARG A 241 -1.53 -24.80 -17.69
N TRP A 242 -1.29 -25.47 -18.82
CA TRP A 242 0.04 -26.00 -19.18
C TRP A 242 1.08 -24.90 -19.40
N TYR A 243 0.75 -23.86 -20.18
CA TYR A 243 1.69 -22.75 -20.45
C TYR A 243 2.02 -21.90 -19.21
N THR A 244 1.15 -21.90 -18.20
CA THR A 244 1.42 -21.16 -16.94
C THR A 244 2.27 -21.94 -15.94
N GLY A 245 2.69 -23.17 -16.25
CA GLY A 245 3.51 -23.98 -15.34
C GLY A 245 4.89 -23.37 -15.10
N ALA A 246 5.29 -23.22 -13.84
CA ALA A 246 6.60 -22.67 -13.47
C ALA A 246 7.22 -23.45 -12.30
N THR A 247 8.54 -23.40 -12.20
CA THR A 247 9.31 -24.11 -11.17
C THR A 247 9.16 -23.46 -9.80
N ALA A 248 9.59 -24.15 -8.72
CA ALA A 248 9.62 -23.55 -7.39
C ALA A 248 10.43 -22.24 -7.35
N LYS A 249 11.55 -22.19 -8.08
CA LYS A 249 12.40 -21.00 -8.20
C LYS A 249 11.62 -19.84 -8.83
N ASP A 250 10.93 -20.08 -9.94
CA ASP A 250 10.15 -19.04 -10.64
C ASP A 250 9.04 -18.46 -9.76
N ARG A 251 8.42 -19.29 -8.89
CA ARG A 251 7.37 -18.82 -7.96
C ARG A 251 7.94 -17.99 -6.82
N ASN A 252 9.03 -18.46 -6.24
CA ASN A 252 9.72 -17.74 -5.18
C ASN A 252 10.27 -16.40 -5.71
N GLU A 253 10.77 -16.36 -6.96
CA GLU A 253 11.18 -15.13 -7.64
C GLU A 253 9.99 -14.17 -7.81
N GLY A 254 8.84 -14.67 -8.28
CA GLY A 254 7.60 -13.90 -8.40
C GLY A 254 7.16 -13.28 -7.07
N ALA A 255 7.19 -14.04 -5.97
CA ALA A 255 6.88 -13.53 -4.64
C ALA A 255 7.85 -12.42 -4.20
N VAL A 256 9.16 -12.63 -4.40
CA VAL A 256 10.17 -11.60 -4.07
C VAL A 256 9.96 -10.34 -4.88
N ARG A 257 9.70 -10.48 -6.19
CA ARG A 257 9.43 -9.35 -7.09
C ARG A 257 8.17 -8.58 -6.69
N GLU A 258 7.06 -9.26 -6.39
CA GLU A 258 5.81 -8.61 -6.00
C GLU A 258 5.94 -7.88 -4.66
N ALA A 259 6.62 -8.49 -3.67
CA ALA A 259 6.92 -7.84 -2.39
C ALA A 259 7.79 -6.59 -2.59
N LEU A 260 8.87 -6.70 -3.35
CA LEU A 260 9.74 -5.58 -3.70
C LEU A 260 8.98 -4.47 -4.43
N ALA A 261 8.15 -4.82 -5.42
CA ALA A 261 7.32 -3.86 -6.13
C ALA A 261 6.31 -3.17 -5.19
N ASN A 262 5.71 -3.91 -4.26
CA ASN A 262 4.79 -3.33 -3.28
C ASN A 262 5.50 -2.35 -2.33
N ASP A 263 6.69 -2.68 -1.84
CA ASP A 263 7.46 -1.78 -0.99
C ASP A 263 8.02 -0.57 -1.76
N LEU A 264 8.37 -0.76 -3.03
CA LEU A 264 8.77 0.31 -3.93
C LEU A 264 7.60 1.26 -4.23
N MET A 265 6.39 0.75 -4.45
CA MET A 265 5.18 1.56 -4.60
C MET A 265 4.95 2.45 -3.37
N ARG A 266 5.23 1.93 -2.17
CA ARG A 266 5.13 2.68 -0.93
C ARG A 266 6.23 3.71 -0.76
N SER A 267 7.47 3.40 -1.16
CA SER A 267 8.56 4.38 -1.14
C SER A 267 8.32 5.50 -2.16
N LEU A 268 7.61 5.22 -3.25
CA LEU A 268 7.08 6.20 -4.21
C LEU A 268 5.94 7.05 -3.64
N GLY A 269 5.47 6.77 -2.41
CA GLY A 269 4.42 7.54 -1.74
C GLY A 269 3.00 7.17 -2.17
N ILE A 270 2.81 6.02 -2.83
CA ILE A 270 1.50 5.45 -3.11
C ILE A 270 1.06 4.63 -1.88
N GLN A 271 -0.13 4.90 -1.36
CA GLN A 271 -0.70 4.06 -0.31
C GLN A 271 -0.93 2.66 -0.88
N SER A 272 -0.38 1.61 -0.26
CA SER A 272 -0.59 0.24 -0.73
C SER A 272 -0.84 -0.75 0.40
N GLN A 273 -1.29 -1.95 0.03
CA GLN A 273 -1.37 -3.06 0.96
C GLN A 273 -0.02 -3.33 1.64
N LYS A 274 -0.08 -3.72 2.90
CA LYS A 274 1.09 -4.33 3.55
C LYS A 274 1.21 -5.73 3.00
N LEU A 275 2.30 -5.98 2.29
CA LEU A 275 2.68 -7.28 1.76
C LEU A 275 4.00 -7.66 2.39
N LYS A 276 4.10 -8.87 2.94
CA LYS A 276 5.32 -9.37 3.57
C LYS A 276 5.64 -10.76 3.08
N ILE A 277 6.92 -11.07 2.94
CA ILE A 277 7.33 -12.43 2.61
C ILE A 277 7.23 -13.31 3.85
N VAL A 278 6.59 -14.45 3.69
CA VAL A 278 6.54 -15.54 4.64
C VAL A 278 7.34 -16.69 4.08
N GLU A 279 8.26 -17.22 4.88
CA GLU A 279 9.09 -18.36 4.49
C GLU A 279 8.50 -19.66 5.04
N GLY A 280 8.52 -20.71 4.21
CA GLY A 280 8.15 -22.08 4.53
C GLY A 280 8.85 -23.07 3.62
N GLN A 281 8.38 -24.31 3.59
CA GLN A 281 8.86 -25.36 2.69
C GLN A 281 7.71 -26.16 2.09
N TYR A 282 7.95 -26.74 0.93
CA TYR A 282 7.15 -27.85 0.41
C TYR A 282 7.47 -29.13 1.18
N ALA A 283 6.63 -30.16 1.04
CA ALA A 283 6.81 -31.47 1.67
C ALA A 283 8.14 -32.15 1.30
N ASP A 284 8.68 -31.82 0.12
CA ASP A 284 9.99 -32.30 -0.35
C ASP A 284 11.20 -31.52 0.22
N GLY A 285 10.96 -30.55 1.12
CA GLY A 285 11.99 -29.71 1.73
C GLY A 285 12.43 -28.51 0.90
N THR A 286 11.91 -28.36 -0.33
CA THR A 286 12.21 -27.20 -1.17
C THR A 286 11.69 -25.92 -0.52
N PRO A 287 12.50 -24.84 -0.43
CA PRO A 287 12.05 -23.55 0.09
C PRO A 287 10.82 -23.01 -0.65
N LYS A 288 9.89 -22.42 0.10
CA LYS A 288 8.71 -21.72 -0.42
C LYS A 288 8.61 -20.33 0.21
N LEU A 289 8.59 -19.33 -0.65
CA LEU A 289 8.30 -17.94 -0.32
C LEU A 289 6.84 -17.63 -0.69
N MET A 290 6.11 -17.07 0.26
CA MET A 290 4.69 -16.72 0.13
C MET A 290 4.49 -15.25 0.49
N LEU A 291 3.35 -14.69 0.08
CA LEU A 291 3.01 -13.31 0.38
C LEU A 291 1.89 -13.25 1.42
N ASP A 292 2.17 -12.62 2.56
CA ASP A 292 1.19 -12.26 3.58
C ASP A 292 0.67 -10.84 3.31
N GLY A 293 -0.53 -10.77 2.74
CA GLY A 293 -1.27 -9.53 2.55
C GLY A 293 -2.29 -9.30 3.67
N THR A 294 -2.49 -8.04 4.05
CA THR A 294 -3.63 -7.65 4.90
C THR A 294 -4.47 -6.58 4.21
N HIS A 295 -5.78 -6.55 4.48
CA HIS A 295 -6.67 -5.52 3.93
C HIS A 295 -6.16 -4.11 4.23
N VAL A 296 -6.38 -3.22 3.25
CA VAL A 296 -6.16 -1.79 3.38
C VAL A 296 -7.44 -1.16 3.89
N ASP A 297 -7.38 -0.63 5.11
CA ASP A 297 -8.45 0.16 5.69
C ASP A 297 -7.98 1.61 5.83
N GLY A 298 -8.89 2.56 5.65
CA GLY A 298 -8.63 3.97 5.87
C GLY A 298 -8.65 4.34 7.34
N ALA A 299 -7.97 5.43 7.69
CA ALA A 299 -7.93 5.94 9.07
C ALA A 299 -9.33 6.21 9.66
N ASN A 300 -10.34 6.44 8.81
CA ASN A 300 -11.70 6.82 9.21
C ASN A 300 -12.73 5.68 9.04
N GLY A 301 -12.29 4.42 9.00
CA GLY A 301 -13.18 3.27 8.82
C GLY A 301 -13.67 3.05 7.38
N ASN A 302 -13.18 3.83 6.41
CA ASN A 302 -13.42 3.57 5.00
C ASN A 302 -12.73 2.27 4.58
N SER A 303 -13.51 1.34 4.03
CA SER A 303 -12.96 0.12 3.42
C SER A 303 -12.39 0.40 2.04
N PHE A 304 -11.46 -0.45 1.62
CA PHE A 304 -10.97 -0.48 0.25
C PHE A 304 -12.07 -0.91 -0.73
N SER A 305 -12.10 -0.24 -1.88
CA SER A 305 -12.86 -0.63 -3.07
C SER A 305 -11.95 -0.57 -4.29
N ASP A 306 -11.96 -1.61 -5.13
CA ASP A 306 -11.29 -1.59 -6.42
C ASP A 306 -12.06 -0.73 -7.45
N PHE A 307 -11.49 -0.54 -8.63
CA PHE A 307 -12.12 0.20 -9.73
C PHE A 307 -12.91 -0.68 -10.72
N ASP A 308 -13.08 -1.98 -10.45
CA ASP A 308 -14.14 -2.78 -11.13
C ASP A 308 -15.50 -2.30 -10.63
N GLY A 309 -15.58 -2.03 -9.31
CA GLY A 309 -16.64 -1.26 -8.68
C GLY A 309 -18.02 -1.89 -8.81
N LYS A 310 -19.02 -1.20 -8.26
CA LYS A 310 -20.45 -1.56 -8.38
C LYS A 310 -21.24 -0.33 -8.82
N PRO A 311 -21.41 -0.11 -10.13
CA PRO A 311 -22.01 1.11 -10.68
C PRO A 311 -23.36 1.47 -10.03
N LEU A 312 -24.23 0.48 -9.82
CA LEU A 312 -25.57 0.68 -9.23
C LEU A 312 -25.55 1.10 -7.75
N ARG A 313 -24.42 0.97 -7.07
CA ARG A 313 -24.22 1.42 -5.67
C ARG A 313 -23.54 2.79 -5.58
N GLY A 314 -23.30 3.46 -6.71
CA GLY A 314 -22.59 4.74 -6.76
C GLY A 314 -21.08 4.61 -6.50
N GLU A 315 -20.54 3.39 -6.53
CA GLU A 315 -19.10 3.15 -6.42
C GLU A 315 -18.40 3.66 -7.69
N ARG A 316 -17.13 4.07 -7.52
CA ARG A 316 -16.27 4.46 -8.65
C ARG A 316 -15.91 3.24 -9.47
N TYR A 317 -15.90 3.39 -10.79
CA TYR A 317 -15.45 2.34 -11.70
C TYR A 317 -14.79 2.92 -12.96
N LEU A 318 -14.05 2.08 -13.69
CA LEU A 318 -13.45 2.47 -14.96
C LEU A 318 -14.43 2.30 -16.12
N LYS A 319 -14.55 3.33 -16.94
CA LYS A 319 -15.26 3.30 -18.23
C LYS A 319 -14.50 4.15 -19.23
N ASP A 320 -14.28 3.63 -20.44
CA ASP A 320 -13.51 4.29 -21.52
C ASP A 320 -12.12 4.76 -21.09
N GLY A 321 -11.50 4.04 -20.16
CA GLY A 321 -10.21 4.40 -19.60
C GLY A 321 -10.23 5.64 -18.70
N VAL A 322 -11.39 6.16 -18.29
CA VAL A 322 -11.52 7.23 -17.29
C VAL A 322 -12.28 6.74 -16.06
N LEU A 323 -12.12 7.44 -14.94
CA LEU A 323 -12.82 7.14 -13.69
C LEU A 323 -14.20 7.81 -13.69
N VAL A 324 -15.25 7.04 -13.42
CA VAL A 324 -16.64 7.54 -13.43
C VAL A 324 -17.44 7.08 -12.23
N ARG A 325 -18.60 7.73 -12.03
CA ARG A 325 -19.68 7.29 -11.14
C ARG A 325 -21.02 7.42 -11.86
N ASN A 326 -21.95 6.52 -11.57
CA ASN A 326 -23.33 6.71 -12.02
C ASN A 326 -24.00 7.84 -11.24
N THR A 327 -24.85 8.59 -11.94
CA THR A 327 -25.75 9.55 -11.31
C THR A 327 -27.00 8.86 -10.77
N GLN A 328 -27.72 9.52 -9.86
CA GLN A 328 -29.03 9.04 -9.41
C GLN A 328 -30.09 9.45 -10.43
N ALA A 329 -30.83 8.49 -10.97
CA ALA A 329 -31.94 8.74 -11.86
C ALA A 329 -33.21 9.12 -11.08
N GLN A 330 -34.13 9.82 -11.74
CA GLN A 330 -35.44 10.10 -11.15
C GLN A 330 -36.19 8.80 -10.88
N GLY A 331 -36.62 8.59 -9.63
CA GLY A 331 -37.29 7.36 -9.19
C GLY A 331 -36.36 6.28 -8.66
N ASP A 332 -35.04 6.50 -8.64
CA ASP A 332 -34.11 5.60 -7.96
C ASP A 332 -34.43 5.53 -6.47
N ALA A 333 -34.50 4.31 -5.94
CA ALA A 333 -34.55 4.10 -4.49
C ALA A 333 -33.28 4.65 -3.82
N PRO A 334 -33.34 5.00 -2.52
CA PRO A 334 -32.16 5.45 -1.79
C PRO A 334 -30.98 4.46 -1.92
N GLY A 335 -29.83 4.95 -2.39
CA GLY A 335 -28.62 4.15 -2.58
C GLY A 335 -28.54 3.39 -3.92
N VAL A 336 -29.49 3.60 -4.83
CA VAL A 336 -29.43 3.10 -6.21
C VAL A 336 -29.01 4.24 -7.14
N PHE A 337 -28.09 3.95 -8.06
CA PHE A 337 -27.55 4.91 -9.02
C PHE A 337 -27.64 4.32 -10.44
N SER A 338 -28.83 4.42 -11.04
CA SER A 338 -29.10 3.86 -12.38
C SER A 338 -28.92 4.88 -13.52
N GLY A 339 -28.67 6.15 -13.19
CA GLY A 339 -28.45 7.22 -14.14
C GLY A 339 -27.14 7.10 -14.92
N PRO A 340 -26.95 7.92 -15.97
CA PRO A 340 -25.75 7.87 -16.81
C PRO A 340 -24.47 8.15 -16.00
N PRO A 341 -23.34 7.56 -16.41
CA PRO A 341 -22.06 7.81 -15.77
C PRO A 341 -21.53 9.21 -16.09
N VAL A 342 -20.96 9.84 -15.07
CA VAL A 342 -20.24 11.12 -15.17
C VAL A 342 -18.81 10.96 -14.68
N LEU A 343 -17.91 11.77 -15.22
CA LEU A 343 -16.51 11.78 -14.82
C LEU A 343 -16.37 12.06 -13.32
N ASP A 344 -15.59 11.23 -12.62
CA ASP A 344 -15.25 11.45 -11.23
C ASP A 344 -13.86 12.06 -11.11
N SER A 345 -13.80 13.27 -10.57
CA SER A 345 -12.54 14.00 -10.31
C SER A 345 -12.29 14.27 -8.82
N SER A 346 -12.95 13.52 -7.93
CA SER A 346 -12.85 13.67 -6.47
C SER A 346 -11.62 13.01 -5.85
N MET A 347 -10.86 12.23 -6.62
CA MET A 347 -9.65 11.56 -6.14
C MET A 347 -8.52 12.56 -5.92
N ASN A 348 -7.86 12.45 -4.77
CA ASN A 348 -6.74 13.31 -4.42
C ASN A 348 -5.48 12.89 -5.18
N GLU A 349 -4.85 13.85 -5.85
CA GLU A 349 -3.53 13.69 -6.51
C GLU A 349 -3.47 12.43 -7.40
N LEU A 350 -4.54 12.15 -8.15
CA LEU A 350 -4.61 10.96 -8.97
C LEU A 350 -3.52 10.99 -10.05
N GLY A 351 -3.28 12.15 -10.67
CA GLY A 351 -2.39 12.35 -11.82
C GLY A 351 -0.94 11.98 -11.55
N ARG A 352 -0.43 12.31 -10.36
CA ARG A 352 0.98 12.05 -9.98
C ARG A 352 1.36 10.57 -10.07
N ASN A 353 0.38 9.68 -9.89
CA ASN A 353 0.62 8.23 -9.86
C ASN A 353 0.95 7.65 -11.23
N LYS A 354 0.60 8.34 -12.34
CA LYS A 354 0.82 7.85 -13.71
C LYS A 354 2.28 7.50 -13.96
N ILE A 355 3.18 8.45 -13.72
CA ILE A 355 4.60 8.27 -13.99
C ILE A 355 5.26 7.32 -12.99
N LEU A 356 4.77 7.26 -11.75
CA LEU A 356 5.25 6.33 -10.73
C LEU A 356 4.98 4.88 -11.14
N LEU A 357 3.79 4.60 -11.68
CA LEU A 357 3.43 3.28 -12.20
C LEU A 357 4.17 2.93 -13.50
N LEU A 358 4.42 3.91 -14.37
CA LEU A 358 5.26 3.74 -15.56
C LEU A 358 6.72 3.44 -15.19
N LEU A 359 7.27 4.10 -14.16
CA LEU A 359 8.61 3.83 -13.65
C LEU A 359 8.76 2.39 -13.16
N MET A 360 7.72 1.85 -12.51
CA MET A 360 7.66 0.45 -12.11
C MET A 360 7.42 -0.52 -13.28
N ALA A 361 7.10 -0.01 -14.47
CA ALA A 361 6.59 -0.76 -15.62
C ALA A 361 5.46 -1.74 -15.28
N ASP A 362 4.54 -1.29 -14.42
CA ASP A 362 3.36 -2.06 -14.08
C ASP A 362 2.33 -1.97 -15.23
N ARG A 363 2.49 -2.84 -16.25
CA ARG A 363 1.60 -2.85 -17.43
C ARG A 363 0.14 -3.12 -17.06
N ASP A 364 -0.07 -3.90 -16.00
CA ASP A 364 -1.40 -4.27 -15.54
C ASP A 364 -1.83 -3.42 -14.36
N ALA A 365 -1.25 -2.21 -14.23
CA ALA A 365 -1.43 -1.30 -13.10
C ALA A 365 -2.83 -1.39 -12.53
N LEU A 366 -3.85 -1.06 -13.33
CA LEU A 366 -5.26 -1.05 -12.94
C LEU A 366 -5.98 -2.38 -13.26
N GLY A 367 -5.39 -3.25 -14.07
CA GLY A 367 -6.05 -4.43 -14.62
C GLY A 367 -7.01 -4.06 -15.76
N SER A 368 -7.49 -5.06 -16.50
CA SER A 368 -8.44 -4.83 -17.61
C SER A 368 -9.78 -4.24 -17.15
N LYS A 369 -10.21 -4.59 -15.93
CA LYS A 369 -11.47 -4.14 -15.34
C LYS A 369 -11.31 -3.14 -14.20
N GLY A 370 -10.10 -2.78 -13.78
CA GLY A 370 -9.92 -1.94 -12.59
C GLY A 370 -9.71 -2.72 -11.28
N GLY A 371 -9.56 -4.04 -11.33
CA GLY A 371 -9.47 -4.89 -10.13
C GLY A 371 -8.13 -4.85 -9.38
N ASN A 372 -7.05 -4.33 -9.99
CA ASN A 372 -5.70 -4.39 -9.42
C ASN A 372 -5.34 -3.17 -8.56
N LYS A 373 -6.14 -2.10 -8.60
CA LYS A 373 -5.95 -0.89 -7.77
C LYS A 373 -7.33 -0.39 -7.38
N GLY A 374 -7.35 0.49 -6.41
CA GLY A 374 -8.60 1.01 -5.91
C GLY A 374 -8.42 2.29 -5.14
N TYR A 375 -9.31 2.47 -4.20
CA TYR A 375 -9.37 3.66 -3.38
C TYR A 375 -9.86 3.34 -1.98
N VAL A 376 -9.47 4.21 -1.05
CA VAL A 376 -9.97 4.28 0.31
C VAL A 376 -10.36 5.74 0.54
N GLY A 377 -11.66 6.01 0.69
CA GLY A 377 -12.16 7.39 0.63
C GLY A 377 -11.84 8.02 -0.73
N ASN A 378 -11.00 9.06 -0.75
CA ASN A 378 -10.55 9.74 -1.98
C ASN A 378 -9.07 9.48 -2.29
N THR A 379 -8.42 8.56 -1.58
CA THR A 379 -7.00 8.26 -1.76
C THR A 379 -6.84 7.06 -2.69
N PHE A 380 -5.96 7.18 -3.69
CA PHE A 380 -5.59 6.07 -4.57
C PHE A 380 -4.79 5.02 -3.80
N VAL A 381 -5.16 3.76 -3.95
CA VAL A 381 -4.56 2.64 -3.22
C VAL A 381 -4.08 1.54 -4.16
N GLY A 382 -2.81 1.19 -3.99
CA GLY A 382 -2.16 0.05 -4.59
C GLY A 382 -2.48 -1.28 -3.92
N ILE A 383 -2.92 -2.25 -4.70
CA ILE A 383 -2.84 -3.66 -4.32
C ILE A 383 -2.13 -4.43 -5.43
N ASP A 384 -1.64 -5.61 -5.08
CA ASP A 384 -1.24 -6.66 -6.02
C ASP A 384 -0.42 -6.17 -7.25
N PRO A 385 0.81 -5.66 -7.06
CA PRO A 385 1.65 -5.23 -8.18
C PRO A 385 2.33 -6.42 -8.88
N GLY A 386 1.59 -7.50 -9.15
CA GLY A 386 2.13 -8.77 -9.64
C GLY A 386 2.86 -8.70 -10.99
N HIS A 387 2.54 -7.68 -11.81
CA HIS A 387 3.15 -7.45 -13.12
C HIS A 387 4.11 -6.25 -13.16
N ALA A 388 4.46 -5.68 -12.00
CA ALA A 388 5.50 -4.66 -11.90
C ALA A 388 6.90 -5.27 -12.01
N LEU A 389 7.85 -4.47 -12.50
CA LEU A 389 9.26 -4.84 -12.68
C LEU A 389 9.49 -6.04 -13.63
N GLU A 390 8.50 -6.40 -14.46
CA GLU A 390 8.68 -7.39 -15.54
C GLU A 390 9.70 -6.89 -16.56
N SER A 391 10.60 -7.79 -16.99
CA SER A 391 11.61 -7.49 -18.00
C SER A 391 10.98 -7.31 -19.40
N GLY A 392 11.57 -6.45 -20.22
CA GLY A 392 11.18 -6.29 -21.64
C GLY A 392 9.95 -5.41 -21.92
N LEU A 393 9.46 -4.66 -20.93
CA LEU A 393 8.30 -3.75 -21.06
C LEU A 393 8.71 -2.31 -20.71
N LEU A 394 8.30 -1.34 -21.55
CA LEU A 394 8.63 0.11 -21.54
C LEU A 394 9.96 0.42 -20.86
N GLY A 395 11.04 0.54 -21.61
CA GLY A 395 12.38 0.56 -21.01
C GLY A 395 13.48 1.21 -21.80
N ARG A 396 13.17 2.08 -22.77
CA ARG A 396 14.18 2.94 -23.40
C ARG A 396 13.63 4.33 -23.70
N ARG A 397 14.51 5.34 -23.61
CA ARG A 397 14.30 6.68 -24.15
C ARG A 397 13.56 6.64 -25.50
N GLY A 398 12.44 7.39 -25.60
CA GLY A 398 11.61 7.49 -26.81
C GLY A 398 10.26 6.75 -26.74
N ASP A 399 9.98 6.05 -25.65
CA ASP A 399 8.68 5.43 -25.40
C ASP A 399 7.71 6.30 -24.58
N ILE A 400 8.23 7.19 -23.74
CA ILE A 400 7.45 8.17 -22.95
C ILE A 400 7.71 9.57 -23.52
N ASN A 401 6.65 10.36 -23.64
CA ASN A 401 6.69 11.75 -24.08
C ASN A 401 6.50 12.72 -22.91
N SER A 402 6.90 13.97 -23.11
CA SER A 402 6.87 15.03 -22.09
C SER A 402 5.46 15.48 -21.66
N ASP A 403 4.39 15.00 -22.32
CA ASP A 403 2.98 15.19 -21.92
C ASP A 403 2.43 14.00 -21.08
N PHE A 404 3.30 13.05 -20.72
CA PHE A 404 2.97 11.77 -20.08
C PHE A 404 2.24 10.77 -21.00
N SER A 405 2.10 11.05 -22.30
CA SER A 405 1.72 10.02 -23.26
C SER A 405 2.87 9.04 -23.48
N PHE A 406 2.57 7.82 -23.91
CA PHE A 406 3.58 6.80 -24.13
C PHE A 406 3.14 5.82 -25.22
N LYS A 407 4.10 5.11 -25.81
CA LYS A 407 3.87 4.08 -26.82
C LYS A 407 3.49 2.77 -26.13
N GLN A 408 2.36 2.20 -26.53
CA GLN A 408 1.94 0.88 -26.04
C GLN A 408 2.95 -0.19 -26.51
N PRO A 409 3.50 -1.02 -25.62
CA PRO A 409 4.35 -2.13 -26.03
C PRO A 409 3.53 -3.29 -26.60
N GLY A 410 4.09 -3.93 -27.64
CA GLY A 410 3.55 -5.16 -28.23
C GLY A 410 2.53 -4.95 -29.34
N VAL A 411 2.33 -6.00 -30.14
CA VAL A 411 1.32 -6.07 -31.23
C VAL A 411 -0.01 -6.63 -30.71
N LEU A 412 0.01 -7.33 -29.57
CA LEU A 412 -1.15 -7.99 -28.96
C LEU A 412 -1.70 -7.15 -27.80
N ALA A 413 -3.02 -6.93 -27.78
CA ALA A 413 -3.72 -6.15 -26.75
C ALA A 413 -3.50 -6.65 -25.30
N SER A 414 -3.13 -7.92 -25.12
CA SER A 414 -2.81 -8.50 -23.81
C SER A 414 -1.47 -8.06 -23.22
N GLN A 415 -0.61 -7.41 -24.01
CA GLN A 415 0.73 -6.98 -23.60
C GLN A 415 0.84 -5.48 -23.29
N GLY A 416 -0.21 -4.70 -23.60
CA GLY A 416 -0.24 -3.26 -23.40
C GLY A 416 -0.55 -2.82 -21.96
N TYR A 417 -0.27 -1.55 -21.69
CA TYR A 417 -0.61 -0.83 -20.46
C TYR A 417 -2.10 -0.50 -20.44
N LYS A 418 -2.81 -0.95 -19.40
CA LYS A 418 -4.26 -0.87 -19.34
C LYS A 418 -4.75 0.32 -18.51
N ASN A 419 -5.72 1.05 -19.03
CA ASN A 419 -6.48 2.10 -18.33
C ASN A 419 -5.66 3.30 -17.80
N PHE A 420 -4.43 3.52 -18.29
CA PHE A 420 -3.57 4.64 -17.84
C PHE A 420 -4.10 6.04 -18.15
N SER A 421 -5.07 6.15 -19.08
CA SER A 421 -5.77 7.41 -19.36
C SER A 421 -6.57 7.94 -18.18
N MET A 422 -6.83 7.13 -17.14
CA MET A 422 -7.60 7.59 -15.98
C MET A 422 -6.88 8.71 -15.23
N PHE A 423 -5.55 8.71 -15.32
CA PHE A 423 -4.69 9.71 -14.69
C PHE A 423 -4.61 11.01 -15.51
N ASP A 424 -5.07 11.01 -16.77
CA ASP A 424 -4.97 12.15 -17.67
C ASP A 424 -6.04 13.22 -17.43
N GLN A 425 -7.06 12.90 -16.62
CA GLN A 425 -8.09 13.84 -16.19
C GLN A 425 -7.63 14.70 -15.00
N THR A 426 -6.37 15.15 -15.06
CA THR A 426 -5.72 16.01 -14.07
C THR A 426 -4.78 17.03 -14.75
N PRO A 427 -4.44 18.16 -14.10
CA PRO A 427 -3.50 19.15 -14.64
C PRO A 427 -2.08 18.62 -14.80
N LEU A 428 -1.27 19.24 -15.68
CA LEU A 428 0.14 18.85 -15.87
C LEU A 428 0.96 19.03 -14.59
N SER A 429 0.72 20.11 -13.85
CA SER A 429 1.37 20.38 -12.55
C SER A 429 1.18 19.23 -11.54
N GLU A 430 0.00 18.62 -11.47
CA GLU A 430 -0.28 17.47 -10.61
C GLU A 430 0.48 16.23 -11.08
N LYS A 431 0.47 15.94 -12.39
CA LYS A 431 1.26 14.84 -12.97
C LYS A 431 2.76 15.01 -12.70
N MET A 432 3.26 16.25 -12.78
CA MET A 432 4.66 16.61 -12.50
C MET A 432 5.07 16.39 -11.05
N GLU A 433 4.15 16.37 -10.08
CA GLU A 433 4.50 15.99 -8.70
C GLU A 433 5.05 14.56 -8.64
N GLY A 434 4.60 13.66 -9.52
CA GLY A 434 5.16 12.32 -9.65
C GLY A 434 6.62 12.34 -10.12
N VAL A 435 6.96 13.23 -11.06
CA VAL A 435 8.35 13.39 -11.54
C VAL A 435 9.23 14.00 -10.44
N ARG A 436 8.75 15.01 -9.72
CA ARG A 436 9.45 15.58 -8.57
C ARG A 436 9.70 14.54 -7.48
N GLN A 437 8.72 13.67 -7.23
CA GLN A 437 8.84 12.56 -6.30
C GLN A 437 9.95 11.58 -6.73
N ILE A 438 10.08 11.28 -8.02
CA ILE A 438 11.17 10.47 -8.58
C ILE A 438 12.52 11.16 -8.38
N ALA A 439 12.62 12.47 -8.63
CA ALA A 439 13.86 13.24 -8.44
C ALA A 439 14.33 13.22 -6.97
N ARG A 440 13.41 13.43 -6.03
CA ARG A 440 13.68 13.36 -4.59
C ARG A 440 14.15 11.96 -4.16
N LEU A 441 13.58 10.91 -4.75
CA LEU A 441 14.00 9.53 -4.46
C LEU A 441 15.42 9.27 -4.94
N LYS A 442 15.73 9.65 -6.18
CA LYS A 442 17.09 9.57 -6.75
C LYS A 442 18.12 10.29 -5.87
N GLU A 443 17.82 11.51 -5.46
CA GLU A 443 18.69 12.30 -4.58
C GLU A 443 18.90 11.61 -3.23
N SER A 444 17.85 11.04 -2.64
CA SER A 444 17.93 10.36 -1.35
C SER A 444 18.60 8.97 -1.42
N GLY A 445 18.61 8.32 -2.59
CA GLY A 445 19.01 6.92 -2.80
C GLY A 445 18.13 5.87 -2.11
N ALA A 446 16.91 6.23 -1.68
CA ALA A 446 16.05 5.34 -0.89
C ALA A 446 15.47 4.16 -1.70
N ASP A 447 15.21 4.39 -2.98
CA ASP A 447 14.79 3.38 -3.95
C ASP A 447 15.91 2.35 -4.19
N THR A 448 17.12 2.79 -4.53
CA THR A 448 18.32 1.96 -4.73
C THR A 448 18.61 1.09 -3.48
N ARG A 449 18.58 1.68 -2.28
CA ARG A 449 18.79 0.95 -1.02
C ARG A 449 17.75 -0.15 -0.79
N LEU A 450 16.51 0.03 -1.24
CA LEU A 450 15.48 -1.00 -1.10
C LEU A 450 15.86 -2.26 -1.88
N PHE A 451 16.31 -2.12 -3.13
CA PHE A 451 16.82 -3.25 -3.92
C PHE A 451 17.99 -3.93 -3.23
N ASP A 452 18.94 -3.16 -2.66
CA ASP A 452 20.09 -3.72 -1.96
C ASP A 452 19.69 -4.53 -0.73
N LEU A 453 18.71 -4.08 0.05
CA LEU A 453 18.18 -4.82 1.20
C LEU A 453 17.50 -6.12 0.76
N TYR A 454 16.74 -6.11 -0.33
CA TYR A 454 16.15 -7.33 -0.90
C TYR A 454 17.23 -8.30 -1.42
N SER A 455 18.27 -7.78 -2.09
CA SER A 455 19.43 -8.57 -2.55
C SER A 455 20.15 -9.24 -1.38
N GLN A 456 20.36 -8.51 -0.28
CA GLN A 456 20.97 -9.06 0.93
C GLN A 456 20.10 -10.15 1.57
N GLN A 457 18.78 -9.95 1.65
CA GLN A 457 17.86 -10.87 2.31
C GLN A 457 17.55 -12.13 1.49
N PHE A 458 17.54 -12.00 0.16
CA PHE A 458 17.11 -13.05 -0.77
C PHE A 458 18.19 -13.39 -1.81
N GLY A 459 19.44 -13.12 -1.51
CA GLY A 459 20.58 -13.36 -2.40
C GLY A 459 21.55 -14.41 -1.89
N ASN A 460 22.84 -14.16 -2.15
CA ASN A 460 23.93 -15.12 -1.97
C ASN A 460 23.96 -15.73 -0.55
N GLY A 461 24.08 -17.05 -0.47
CA GLY A 461 24.06 -17.82 0.78
C GLY A 461 22.73 -18.54 1.06
N ARG A 462 21.72 -18.33 0.22
CA ARG A 462 20.45 -19.08 0.25
C ARG A 462 20.49 -20.31 -0.67
N PRO A 463 19.60 -21.31 -0.47
CA PRO A 463 19.46 -22.41 -1.42
C PRO A 463 19.11 -21.90 -2.82
N ALA A 464 19.51 -22.62 -3.88
CA ALA A 464 19.34 -22.18 -5.27
C ALA A 464 17.90 -21.84 -5.69
N ALA A 465 16.89 -22.44 -5.03
CA ALA A 465 15.47 -22.15 -5.25
C ALA A 465 14.98 -20.84 -4.58
N ALA A 466 15.84 -20.16 -3.80
CA ALA A 466 15.56 -18.95 -3.04
C ALA A 466 16.70 -17.91 -3.10
N ASP A 467 17.69 -18.11 -3.98
CA ASP A 467 18.76 -17.14 -4.26
C ASP A 467 18.44 -16.38 -5.55
N PHE A 468 18.21 -15.08 -5.39
CA PHE A 468 17.76 -14.14 -6.41
C PHE A 468 18.68 -12.93 -6.55
N ASP A 469 19.91 -12.96 -6.04
CA ASP A 469 20.81 -11.79 -6.03
C ASP A 469 20.98 -11.18 -7.42
N GLN A 470 21.41 -11.99 -8.40
CA GLN A 470 21.61 -11.55 -9.78
C GLN A 470 20.32 -11.02 -10.42
N HIS A 471 19.17 -11.64 -10.12
CA HIS A 471 17.88 -11.20 -10.63
C HIS A 471 17.51 -9.82 -10.06
N ILE A 472 17.62 -9.64 -8.74
CA ILE A 472 17.30 -8.38 -8.06
C ILE A 472 18.22 -7.26 -8.55
N GLN A 473 19.52 -7.52 -8.74
CA GLN A 473 20.45 -6.55 -9.33
C GLN A 473 20.09 -6.19 -10.77
N GLY A 474 19.63 -7.18 -11.56
CA GLY A 474 19.11 -6.93 -12.91
C GLY A 474 17.83 -6.07 -12.93
N LEU A 475 16.92 -6.26 -11.96
CA LEU A 475 15.75 -5.41 -11.78
C LEU A 475 16.14 -4.00 -11.37
N LYS A 476 17.09 -3.86 -10.45
CA LYS A 476 17.63 -2.58 -9.98
C LYS A 476 18.18 -1.76 -11.14
N ALA A 477 19.06 -2.35 -11.96
CA ALA A 477 19.66 -1.66 -13.10
C ALA A 477 18.61 -1.19 -14.12
N GLN A 478 17.60 -2.02 -14.42
CA GLN A 478 16.50 -1.64 -15.30
C GLN A 478 15.66 -0.49 -14.72
N TYR A 479 15.35 -0.56 -13.42
CA TYR A 479 14.62 0.49 -12.72
C TYR A 479 15.40 1.82 -12.73
N GLU A 480 16.68 1.80 -12.40
CA GLU A 480 17.54 2.99 -12.38
C GLU A 480 17.71 3.60 -13.77
N GLY A 481 17.88 2.77 -14.80
CA GLY A 481 17.89 3.23 -16.20
C GLY A 481 16.60 3.94 -16.58
N ARG A 482 15.43 3.36 -16.26
CA ARG A 482 14.12 4.01 -16.51
C ARG A 482 13.93 5.29 -15.72
N ARG A 483 14.35 5.31 -14.45
CA ARG A 483 14.31 6.49 -13.58
C ARG A 483 15.05 7.64 -14.22
N ASP A 484 16.26 7.38 -14.70
CA ASP A 484 17.13 8.38 -15.27
C ASP A 484 16.62 8.87 -16.64
N ASP A 485 16.12 7.97 -17.48
CA ASP A 485 15.45 8.32 -18.74
C ASP A 485 14.23 9.21 -18.51
N ILE A 486 13.37 8.87 -17.53
CA ILE A 486 12.20 9.69 -17.17
C ILE A 486 12.65 11.09 -16.73
N LEU A 487 13.61 11.19 -15.81
CA LEU A 487 14.10 12.49 -15.34
C LEU A 487 14.69 13.33 -16.48
N GLN A 488 15.40 12.69 -17.42
CA GLN A 488 15.91 13.38 -18.60
C GLN A 488 14.79 13.88 -19.52
N ILE A 489 13.75 13.09 -19.78
CA ILE A 489 12.60 13.49 -20.61
C ILE A 489 11.87 14.69 -20.02
N PHE A 490 11.74 14.74 -18.70
CA PHE A 490 11.02 15.79 -17.99
C PHE A 490 11.91 16.92 -17.45
N GLN A 491 13.21 16.93 -17.76
CA GLN A 491 14.17 17.90 -17.21
C GLN A 491 13.72 19.34 -17.42
N GLU A 492 13.30 19.70 -18.65
CA GLU A 492 12.81 21.06 -18.96
C GLU A 492 11.63 21.48 -18.07
N ARG A 493 10.71 20.55 -17.77
CA ARG A 493 9.55 20.80 -16.92
C ARG A 493 9.93 20.86 -15.44
N LEU A 494 10.98 20.14 -15.03
CA LEU A 494 11.57 20.26 -13.70
C LEU A 494 12.31 21.59 -13.53
N ASP A 495 12.93 22.12 -14.59
CA ASP A 495 13.66 23.39 -14.54
C ASP A 495 12.75 24.58 -14.18
N VAL A 496 11.45 24.47 -14.45
CA VAL A 496 10.42 25.45 -14.05
C VAL A 496 10.38 25.64 -12.52
N ASP A 497 10.74 24.62 -11.74
CA ASP A 497 10.82 24.71 -10.27
C ASP A 497 11.93 25.69 -9.82
N ASN A 498 12.86 26.06 -10.71
CA ASN A 498 13.97 26.96 -10.44
C ASN A 498 13.84 28.33 -11.13
N PHE A 499 12.72 28.61 -11.81
CA PHE A 499 12.54 29.90 -12.48
C PHE A 499 12.43 31.03 -11.46
N ASP A 500 13.03 32.19 -11.79
CA ASP A 500 12.90 33.39 -10.99
C ASP A 500 11.54 34.05 -11.25
N PHE A 501 10.57 33.74 -10.39
CA PHE A 501 9.24 34.35 -10.42
C PHE A 501 9.17 35.70 -9.66
N GLY A 502 10.32 36.27 -9.27
CA GLY A 502 10.37 37.49 -8.44
C GLY A 502 9.94 37.26 -6.99
N VAL A 503 9.80 36.00 -6.57
CA VAL A 503 9.46 35.59 -5.21
C VAL A 503 10.32 34.39 -4.78
N PRO A 504 10.67 34.27 -3.48
CA PRO A 504 11.52 33.18 -3.00
C PRO A 504 10.94 31.79 -3.32
N PRO A 505 11.76 30.78 -3.67
CA PRO A 505 11.30 29.41 -3.93
C PRO A 505 10.55 28.74 -2.76
N THR A 506 10.72 29.24 -1.54
CA THR A 506 10.02 28.77 -0.34
C THR A 506 8.61 29.36 -0.19
N ASP A 507 8.25 30.36 -1.00
CA ASP A 507 6.94 31.01 -0.96
C ASP A 507 5.87 30.16 -1.67
N ALA A 508 4.66 30.09 -1.09
CA ALA A 508 3.53 29.40 -1.70
C ALA A 508 3.15 30.02 -3.06
N LEU A 509 3.36 31.32 -3.25
CA LEU A 509 3.14 32.00 -4.52
C LEU A 509 4.09 31.49 -5.62
N HIS A 510 5.34 31.15 -5.27
CA HIS A 510 6.28 30.55 -6.21
C HIS A 510 5.74 29.21 -6.73
N ALA A 511 5.30 28.34 -5.83
CA ALA A 511 4.69 27.05 -6.20
C ALA A 511 3.44 27.24 -7.08
N GLY A 512 2.61 28.24 -6.78
CA GLY A 512 1.46 28.60 -7.60
C GLY A 512 1.84 29.04 -9.02
N LEU A 513 2.83 29.93 -9.17
CA LEU A 513 3.29 30.41 -10.47
C LEU A 513 3.95 29.31 -11.31
N ARG A 514 4.74 28.45 -10.68
CA ARG A 514 5.30 27.22 -11.27
C ARG A 514 4.20 26.31 -11.81
N ASP A 515 3.18 26.02 -11.00
CA ASP A 515 2.10 25.11 -11.38
C ASP A 515 1.24 25.70 -12.51
N VAL A 516 0.97 27.01 -12.47
CA VAL A 516 0.28 27.70 -13.56
C VAL A 516 1.13 27.70 -14.83
N SER A 517 2.45 27.88 -14.75
CA SER A 517 3.35 27.85 -15.91
C SER A 517 3.33 26.49 -16.62
N LEU A 518 3.34 25.39 -15.85
CA LEU A 518 3.20 24.04 -16.39
C LEU A 518 1.81 23.80 -17.00
N ASN A 519 0.75 24.27 -16.34
CA ASN A 519 -0.60 24.12 -16.88
C ASN A 519 -0.83 24.97 -18.14
N LEU A 520 -0.19 26.14 -18.24
CA LEU A 520 -0.17 26.98 -19.43
C LEU A 520 0.54 26.27 -20.59
N LEU A 521 1.67 25.60 -20.32
CA LEU A 521 2.37 24.77 -21.31
C LEU A 521 1.45 23.68 -21.89
N ASP A 522 0.79 22.91 -21.02
CA ASP A 522 -0.19 21.88 -21.42
C ASP A 522 -1.40 22.49 -22.17
N GLY A 523 -1.83 23.68 -21.75
CA GLY A 523 -2.89 24.44 -22.41
C GLY A 523 -2.53 24.82 -23.84
N LEU A 524 -1.31 25.31 -24.08
CA LEU A 524 -0.80 25.62 -25.42
C LEU A 524 -0.74 24.35 -26.30
N GLU A 525 -0.24 23.24 -25.76
CA GLU A 525 -0.22 21.95 -26.48
C GLU A 525 -1.63 21.50 -26.88
N LYS A 526 -2.59 21.51 -25.95
CA LYS A 526 -3.99 21.11 -26.21
C LYS A 526 -4.74 22.09 -27.11
N PHE A 527 -4.45 23.38 -27.01
CA PHE A 527 -5.05 24.39 -27.86
C PHE A 527 -4.61 24.22 -29.31
N THR A 528 -3.32 23.95 -29.54
CA THR A 528 -2.74 23.85 -30.89
C THR A 528 -2.76 22.45 -31.50
N SER A 529 -2.99 21.41 -30.71
CA SER A 529 -3.15 20.03 -31.18
C SER A 529 -4.61 19.67 -31.49
N PRO A 530 -4.89 18.66 -32.33
CA PRO A 530 -6.20 18.04 -32.40
C PRO A 530 -6.56 17.40 -31.06
N THR A 531 -7.75 17.71 -30.54
CA THR A 531 -8.19 17.22 -29.23
C THR A 531 -9.62 16.69 -29.28
N VAL A 532 -10.00 15.87 -28.31
CA VAL A 532 -11.37 15.45 -28.02
C VAL A 532 -11.80 15.92 -26.62
N ALA A 533 -13.09 16.24 -26.46
CA ALA A 533 -13.71 16.66 -25.19
C ALA A 533 -14.62 15.60 -24.57
N ARG A 534 -14.87 14.49 -25.27
CA ARG A 534 -15.73 13.40 -24.82
C ARG A 534 -15.08 12.06 -25.09
N THR A 535 -15.39 11.06 -24.27
CA THR A 535 -15.02 9.66 -24.55
C THR A 535 -15.90 9.06 -25.66
N GLU A 536 -15.60 7.83 -26.07
CA GLU A 536 -16.40 7.08 -27.06
C GLU A 536 -17.89 6.99 -26.66
N HIS A 537 -18.19 6.79 -25.38
CA HIS A 537 -19.57 6.74 -24.87
C HIS A 537 -20.13 8.10 -24.41
N GLY A 538 -19.51 9.20 -24.83
CA GLY A 538 -20.04 10.55 -24.59
C GLY A 538 -19.81 11.11 -23.19
N ILE A 539 -18.91 10.52 -22.39
CA ILE A 539 -18.56 11.05 -21.06
C ILE A 539 -17.76 12.34 -21.26
N GLU A 540 -18.22 13.44 -20.67
CA GLU A 540 -17.54 14.73 -20.75
C GLU A 540 -16.22 14.73 -19.98
N LEU A 541 -15.16 15.15 -20.65
CA LEU A 541 -13.81 15.22 -20.09
C LEU A 541 -13.61 16.57 -19.40
N ARG A 542 -12.94 16.55 -18.25
CA ARG A 542 -12.51 17.78 -17.55
C ARG A 542 -11.25 18.37 -18.20
N HIS A 543 -10.41 17.49 -18.75
CA HIS A 543 -9.21 17.87 -19.47
C HIS A 543 -9.26 17.26 -20.88
N PRO A 544 -9.25 18.08 -21.96
CA PRO A 544 -9.33 17.56 -23.31
C PRO A 544 -8.09 16.72 -23.61
N MET A 545 -8.28 15.62 -24.34
CA MET A 545 -7.23 14.68 -24.70
C MET A 545 -6.76 14.91 -26.12
N ILE A 546 -5.46 14.78 -26.38
CA ILE A 546 -4.92 14.81 -27.75
C ILE A 546 -5.46 13.59 -28.51
N ALA A 547 -6.15 13.84 -29.62
CA ALA A 547 -6.87 12.80 -30.36
C ALA A 547 -5.92 11.82 -31.09
N ASP A 548 -4.77 12.33 -31.52
CA ASP A 548 -3.77 11.58 -32.27
C ASP A 548 -2.37 12.03 -31.81
N PRO A 549 -1.64 11.18 -31.06
CA PRO A 549 -0.29 11.50 -30.58
C PRO A 549 0.68 11.86 -31.71
N ALA A 550 0.51 11.33 -32.91
CA ALA A 550 1.38 11.66 -34.06
C ALA A 550 1.15 13.09 -34.58
N LYS A 551 0.03 13.73 -34.22
CA LYS A 551 -0.31 15.11 -34.56
C LYS A 551 -0.12 16.08 -33.42
N ARG A 552 0.40 15.62 -32.27
CA ARG A 552 0.75 16.48 -31.13
C ARG A 552 1.66 17.62 -31.59
N LYS A 553 1.33 18.82 -31.16
CA LYS A 553 2.17 20.00 -31.25
C LYS A 553 2.84 20.18 -29.89
N GLU A 554 4.05 19.65 -29.77
CA GLU A 554 4.83 19.73 -28.54
C GLU A 554 5.31 21.15 -28.31
N TRP A 555 5.09 21.65 -27.09
CA TRP A 555 5.59 22.95 -26.67
C TRP A 555 6.70 22.77 -25.66
N HIS A 556 7.63 23.73 -25.68
CA HIS A 556 8.77 23.83 -24.80
C HIS A 556 8.66 25.10 -23.95
N ILE A 557 9.21 25.08 -22.74
CA ILE A 557 9.27 26.22 -21.84
C ILE A 557 10.71 26.52 -21.41
N ARG A 558 11.08 27.80 -21.38
CA ARG A 558 12.32 28.28 -20.77
C ARG A 558 12.13 29.68 -20.19
N GLN A 559 13.01 30.09 -19.27
CA GLN A 559 13.08 31.48 -18.82
C GLN A 559 14.11 32.25 -19.67
N GLU A 560 13.78 33.46 -20.10
CA GLU A 560 14.69 34.32 -20.85
C GLU A 560 15.64 35.07 -19.90
N ALA A 561 16.94 34.98 -20.20
CA ALA A 561 17.95 35.69 -19.44
C ALA A 561 17.78 37.21 -19.59
N GLY A 562 17.83 37.93 -18.46
CA GLY A 562 17.78 39.39 -18.41
C GLY A 562 16.39 39.99 -18.20
N THR A 563 15.32 39.39 -18.73
CA THR A 563 13.93 39.85 -18.48
C THR A 563 13.17 38.95 -17.52
N ASN A 564 13.65 37.72 -17.29
CA ASN A 564 12.96 36.67 -16.54
C ASN A 564 11.60 36.25 -17.12
N ASP A 565 11.26 36.71 -18.33
CA ASP A 565 10.03 36.32 -19.02
C ASP A 565 10.03 34.83 -19.34
N LEU A 566 8.85 34.24 -19.33
CA LEU A 566 8.67 32.85 -19.74
C LEU A 566 8.51 32.82 -21.26
N LEU A 567 9.37 32.06 -21.94
CA LEU A 567 9.26 31.82 -23.36
C LEU A 567 8.74 30.40 -23.60
N PHE A 568 7.61 30.34 -24.29
CA PHE A 568 7.02 29.11 -24.79
C PHE A 568 7.31 29.00 -26.29
N THR A 569 7.81 27.85 -26.77
CA THR A 569 8.09 27.65 -28.20
C THR A 569 7.51 26.34 -28.71
N CYS A 570 7.11 26.30 -29.98
CA CYS A 570 6.71 25.07 -30.67
C CYS A 570 7.28 25.07 -32.09
N SER A 571 8.08 24.04 -32.39
CA SER A 571 8.65 23.81 -33.71
C SER A 571 7.78 22.85 -34.53
N ALA A 572 7.43 23.23 -35.76
CA ALA A 572 6.62 22.41 -36.65
C ALA A 572 6.87 22.74 -38.14
N SER A 573 6.09 22.12 -39.04
CA SER A 573 6.08 22.50 -40.46
C SER A 573 5.65 23.96 -40.63
N LYS A 574 6.12 24.65 -41.69
CA LYS A 574 5.75 26.06 -41.94
C LYS A 574 4.23 26.27 -41.99
N GLY A 575 3.51 25.32 -42.60
CA GLY A 575 2.05 25.35 -42.67
C GLY A 575 1.38 25.23 -41.31
N ASP A 576 1.89 24.33 -40.45
CA ASP A 576 1.37 24.19 -39.09
C ASP A 576 1.68 25.42 -38.23
N VAL A 577 2.88 25.97 -38.32
CA VAL A 577 3.28 27.20 -37.60
C VAL A 577 2.38 28.36 -37.97
N ALA A 578 2.09 28.55 -39.27
CA ALA A 578 1.17 29.60 -39.71
C ALA A 578 -0.24 29.41 -39.13
N LYS A 579 -0.77 28.17 -39.12
CA LYS A 579 -2.08 27.84 -38.52
C LYS A 579 -2.10 28.09 -37.01
N MET A 580 -1.08 27.62 -36.28
CA MET A 580 -0.95 27.82 -34.85
C MET A 580 -0.87 29.31 -34.50
N ARG A 581 -0.04 30.07 -35.23
CA ARG A 581 0.06 31.53 -35.06
C ARG A 581 -1.29 32.21 -35.28
N GLN A 582 -1.99 31.87 -36.36
CA GLN A 582 -3.30 32.47 -36.66
C GLN A 582 -4.32 32.17 -35.55
N ALA A 583 -4.40 30.92 -35.09
CA ALA A 583 -5.31 30.52 -34.04
C ALA A 583 -5.00 31.22 -32.70
N LEU A 584 -3.71 31.25 -32.31
CA LEU A 584 -3.26 31.93 -31.09
C LEU A 584 -3.46 33.44 -31.18
N GLN A 585 -3.23 34.06 -32.34
CA GLN A 585 -3.46 35.49 -32.54
C GLN A 585 -4.96 35.83 -32.45
N ALA A 586 -5.83 35.00 -33.01
CA ALA A 586 -7.27 35.21 -32.92
C ALA A 586 -7.78 35.09 -31.48
N TYR A 587 -7.24 34.14 -30.71
CA TYR A 587 -7.68 33.85 -29.36
C TYR A 587 -7.05 34.77 -28.29
N LEU A 588 -5.74 35.01 -28.38
CA LEU A 588 -4.97 35.77 -27.38
C LEU A 588 -4.68 37.22 -27.81
N GLY A 589 -4.70 37.51 -29.12
CA GLY A 589 -4.23 38.78 -29.70
C GLY A 589 -4.86 40.05 -29.13
N PRO A 590 -6.20 40.10 -28.90
CA PRO A 590 -6.83 41.27 -28.28
C PRO A 590 -6.31 41.60 -26.87
N LEU A 591 -5.79 40.60 -26.15
CA LEU A 591 -5.35 40.69 -24.75
C LEU A 591 -3.82 40.78 -24.64
N ALA A 592 -3.08 40.11 -25.52
CA ALA A 592 -1.62 40.12 -25.54
C ALA A 592 -1.04 41.53 -25.84
N ALA A 593 -1.72 42.31 -26.69
CA ALA A 593 -1.31 43.67 -27.06
C ALA A 593 -1.31 44.67 -25.89
N GLN A 594 -2.01 44.39 -24.78
CA GLN A 594 -2.14 45.30 -23.64
C GLN A 594 -1.13 45.01 -22.51
N GLY A 595 -0.48 43.85 -22.52
CA GLY A 595 0.30 43.34 -21.38
C GLY A 595 1.80 43.13 -21.62
N GLY A 596 2.31 43.38 -22.83
CA GLY A 596 3.73 43.11 -23.15
C GLY A 596 4.04 41.63 -23.43
N ALA A 597 3.03 40.75 -23.45
CA ALA A 597 3.16 39.41 -24.01
C ALA A 597 3.27 39.48 -25.54
N ALA A 598 4.14 38.66 -26.13
CA ALA A 598 4.43 38.75 -27.56
C ALA A 598 4.33 37.38 -28.23
N LEU A 599 3.52 37.30 -29.29
CA LEU A 599 3.44 36.15 -30.19
C LEU A 599 4.31 36.41 -31.42
N ALA A 600 5.29 35.56 -31.67
CA ALA A 600 6.23 35.68 -32.77
C ALA A 600 6.38 34.37 -33.56
N THR A 601 7.00 34.48 -34.73
CA THR A 601 7.48 33.33 -35.50
C THR A 601 8.93 33.53 -35.86
N SER A 602 9.71 32.45 -35.86
CA SER A 602 11.10 32.49 -36.29
C SER A 602 11.23 32.93 -37.75
N ALA A 603 12.41 33.46 -38.11
CA ALA A 603 12.69 33.94 -39.47
C ALA A 603 12.51 32.85 -40.55
N ASN A 604 12.76 31.58 -40.20
CA ASN A 604 12.56 30.46 -41.12
C ASN A 604 11.10 29.96 -41.17
N GLY A 605 10.21 30.52 -40.35
CA GLY A 605 8.80 30.19 -40.26
C GLY A 605 8.50 28.79 -39.71
N LYS A 606 9.47 28.13 -39.05
CA LYS A 606 9.33 26.76 -38.52
C LYS A 606 9.14 26.70 -37.00
N GLU A 607 9.07 27.85 -36.35
CA GLU A 607 8.78 27.94 -34.92
C GLU A 607 7.81 29.08 -34.64
N VAL A 608 6.85 28.82 -33.77
CA VAL A 608 6.00 29.84 -33.12
C VAL A 608 6.48 29.99 -31.67
N SER A 609 6.48 31.22 -31.17
CA SER A 609 6.83 31.50 -29.78
C SER A 609 5.84 32.46 -29.13
N LEU A 610 5.58 32.24 -27.84
CA LEU A 610 4.81 33.10 -26.98
C LEU A 610 5.70 33.51 -25.79
N ARG A 611 6.04 34.79 -25.70
CA ARG A 611 6.72 35.37 -24.53
C ARG A 611 5.67 35.91 -23.56
N VAL A 612 5.75 35.51 -22.30
CA VAL A 612 4.83 35.92 -21.23
C VAL A 612 5.63 36.50 -20.07
N PRO A 613 5.44 37.79 -19.74
CA PRO A 613 6.01 38.36 -18.52
C PRO A 613 5.53 37.64 -17.27
N VAL A 614 6.39 37.49 -16.26
CA VAL A 614 6.08 36.78 -15.00
C VAL A 614 4.76 37.28 -14.39
N GLY A 615 4.55 38.60 -14.35
CA GLY A 615 3.33 39.21 -13.80
C GLY A 615 2.03 38.83 -14.54
N LEU A 616 2.10 38.25 -15.74
CA LEU A 616 0.95 37.86 -16.55
C LEU A 616 0.74 36.35 -16.64
N VAL A 617 1.62 35.54 -16.05
CA VAL A 617 1.53 34.07 -16.10
C VAL A 617 0.17 33.57 -15.62
N THR A 618 -0.33 34.10 -14.50
CA THR A 618 -1.65 33.73 -13.96
C THR A 618 -2.79 34.07 -14.92
N HIS A 619 -2.71 35.23 -15.59
CA HIS A 619 -3.73 35.65 -16.54
C HIS A 619 -3.76 34.74 -17.77
N PHE A 620 -2.60 34.48 -18.38
CA PHE A 620 -2.49 33.57 -19.53
C PHE A 620 -2.85 32.12 -19.16
N GLY A 621 -2.49 31.67 -17.97
CA GLY A 621 -2.90 30.36 -17.44
C GLY A 621 -4.40 30.20 -17.34
N GLY A 622 -5.14 31.25 -16.97
CA GLY A 622 -6.61 31.24 -16.99
C GLY A 622 -7.19 31.17 -18.41
N LEU A 623 -6.63 31.94 -19.35
CA LEU A 623 -7.06 31.95 -20.75
C LEU A 623 -6.85 30.60 -21.45
N LEU A 624 -5.78 29.89 -21.10
CA LEU A 624 -5.44 28.57 -21.66
C LEU A 624 -5.71 27.42 -20.67
N SER A 625 -6.62 27.64 -19.73
CA SER A 625 -7.10 26.57 -18.84
C SER A 625 -7.88 25.51 -19.63
N SER A 626 -8.00 24.30 -19.08
CA SER A 626 -8.78 23.24 -19.73
C SER A 626 -10.24 23.63 -19.97
N THR A 627 -10.87 24.35 -19.03
CA THR A 627 -12.24 24.87 -19.21
C THR A 627 -12.34 25.87 -20.35
N SER A 628 -11.41 26.81 -20.44
CA SER A 628 -11.38 27.81 -21.52
C SER A 628 -11.19 27.16 -22.88
N ILE A 629 -10.30 26.16 -22.97
CA ILE A 629 -10.05 25.39 -24.19
C ILE A 629 -11.28 24.59 -24.59
N LEU A 630 -11.95 23.92 -23.63
CA LEU A 630 -13.17 23.17 -23.90
C LEU A 630 -14.24 24.10 -24.47
N ASN A 631 -14.55 25.21 -23.81
CA ASN A 631 -15.58 26.17 -24.26
C ASN A 631 -15.30 26.82 -25.61
N HIS A 632 -14.02 26.91 -26.00
CA HIS A 632 -13.63 27.55 -27.26
C HIS A 632 -13.55 26.55 -28.43
N LYS A 633 -13.06 25.33 -28.18
CA LYS A 633 -12.79 24.34 -29.25
C LYS A 633 -13.90 23.30 -29.42
N HIS A 634 -14.77 23.10 -28.43
CA HIS A 634 -15.80 22.05 -28.38
C HIS A 634 -17.14 22.62 -27.95
#